data_AF-A0A7J6RF62-F1
#
_entry.id   AF-A0A7J6RF62-F1
#
_cell.length_a   1.000
_cell.length_b   1.000
_cell.length_c   1.000
_cell.angle_alpha   90.00
_cell.angle_beta   90.00
_cell.angle_gamma   90.00
#
_symmetry.space_group_name_H-M   'P 1'
#
loop_
_entity.id
_entity.type
_entity.pdbx_description
1 polymer ?
#
loop_
_entity_poly.entity_id
_entity_poly.type
_entity_poly.pdbx_seq_one_letter_code
_entity_poly.pdbx_strand_id
1 'polypeptide(L)'
;MAPPAAPTVAAASSSSSSSSRGSGAPKLDNAPVDLAAWRGSMRRELLDILHDHVQGAKTMYLDPSISPELSLLVEVEDLKSHGVDLWRKLDADSAGDAAAAQDSKQIIFMVHAQSSDTLAMIDLVAEKILADDGRLKANKESAFERTYTLISVPYVSHLVLGRLQQRMVMSSLAEVLPLHLMGLCVEGDVITIDQPGAFRDFHIRSDPTPLSLLAETLHDLQRNFGAGLGVSRQAGRRVLKMNAIGTAAKYVVDYVLRLAKEDDEAGAPVDEGEKAAFTGDGSSQPRPRAPPIGHLVTPEASAGPSLAGGRRKPLLPETVTSKGLKIEEFIVIDRRTDLFSVLCTQFTYESLLDRCLGIRYGYIDVGEPILPERKTVVLNSNDKLFDRVRDLRMEVLGPLLHKKASQIQETYSEKDRLSDIPQMKMYMDKFKSAQADHASLADHVNLASFTSALTQMPWFQQQWQVEDGLMSGTITPAQLVDIVNDMMEPNLPQPVKDGQQPTPGSQPLDRVLRLICLCSVVNGGIKMKTFKALTKNLIEWYGPKLIVPLLHHMTACGLLKVSSDTGADLVSSGSGKWQRMKQAFNLVVAGGGPEDDDGESDPGSNIAADTGIAYAYSGYAPLSVRLVELTESEPNGWRGAAENLNLLWGPAIEVACGARPEVLPGSVDQEGTVGKGDKVVVVCFVGGVTYGEIAALRRLSAVERKGRRFLRPFVAAASRAMMARGFSSQVSKVCLLGASGGIGQPLALLLKMNPAIKELALYDIKQAATPCKGVAADISHIDSNAKVTGYAGEEEIAEALRDAKLVIMTAGVPRKPGMTRDDLFDINAKIVMGLSKSCAEHAPKATLCVVSNPVNSTVPIAAETLKKAGVFDWRRLVGVTTLDSVRANTFFSNKINFAVDKVEVPVIGGHAGETIMPVFSHAFPPHKLDAATVKQLDERIQNAGTEVVEAKQGAGSATLSMAYAAAVFVDKIVQGQSAYAFVKKPVGGLEYFAAKCKFGNECEVAKVEGLPELNEYEKERLQAVETKLEEDIQRGVDFAKKH
;
A
#
# COMPACT_ATOMS: atom_id res chain seq x y z
N MET A 1 7.82 -12.34 33.42
CA MET A 1 8.25 -11.38 32.39
C MET A 1 7.28 -11.51 31.24
N ALA A 2 6.42 -10.49 31.06
CA ALA A 2 5.37 -10.49 30.04
C ALA A 2 5.98 -10.51 28.62
N PRO A 3 5.34 -11.17 27.64
CA PRO A 3 5.80 -11.14 26.26
C PRO A 3 5.62 -9.72 25.67
N PRO A 4 6.55 -9.22 24.87
CA PRO A 4 6.48 -7.87 24.32
C PRO A 4 5.37 -7.75 23.26
N ALA A 5 4.58 -6.68 23.35
CA ALA A 5 3.59 -6.31 22.33
C ALA A 5 4.27 -6.02 20.99
N ALA A 6 3.65 -6.45 19.88
CA ALA A 6 4.17 -6.26 18.53
C ALA A 6 4.37 -4.76 18.21
N PRO A 7 5.53 -4.34 17.66
CA PRO A 7 5.80 -2.94 17.40
C PRO A 7 4.90 -2.37 16.30
N THR A 8 4.30 -1.22 16.58
CA THR A 8 3.51 -0.42 15.64
C THR A 8 4.46 0.37 14.74
N VAL A 9 4.44 0.08 13.43
CA VAL A 9 5.20 0.80 12.41
C VAL A 9 4.53 2.15 12.15
N ALA A 10 5.00 3.21 12.81
CA ALA A 10 4.61 4.59 12.50
C ALA A 10 5.45 5.14 11.34
N ALA A 11 4.78 5.79 10.38
CA ALA A 11 5.42 6.56 9.31
C ALA A 11 6.44 7.56 9.89
N ALA A 12 7.60 7.67 9.23
CA ALA A 12 8.68 8.55 9.61
C ALA A 12 8.16 10.00 9.75
N SER A 13 8.13 10.50 10.98
CA SER A 13 7.96 11.92 11.25
C SER A 13 9.25 12.63 10.87
N SER A 14 9.17 13.55 9.91
CA SER A 14 10.23 14.49 9.59
C SER A 14 10.45 15.45 10.76
N SER A 15 11.28 15.07 11.73
CA SER A 15 11.90 16.01 12.66
C SER A 15 13.31 16.33 12.18
N SER A 16 13.54 17.63 12.03
CA SER A 16 14.81 18.25 11.69
C SER A 16 15.84 18.04 12.81
N SER A 17 16.65 17.00 12.71
CA SER A 17 17.94 16.95 13.40
C SER A 17 19.04 16.51 12.41
N SER A 18 19.80 17.52 12.00
CA SER A 18 21.01 17.42 11.21
C SER A 18 22.10 16.67 11.97
N SER A 19 22.31 15.41 11.61
CA SER A 19 23.62 14.77 11.69
C SER A 19 23.86 14.11 10.33
N SER A 20 25.05 14.31 9.78
CA SER A 20 25.47 13.84 8.46
C SER A 20 25.26 12.32 8.32
N ARG A 21 24.18 11.91 7.67
CA ARG A 21 23.88 10.52 7.34
C ARG A 21 24.57 10.22 6.01
N GLY A 22 25.50 9.26 5.99
CA GLY A 22 26.04 8.74 4.73
C GLY A 22 24.95 8.01 3.93
N SER A 23 25.14 7.92 2.62
CA SER A 23 24.21 7.26 1.69
C SER A 23 23.81 5.88 2.20
N GLY A 24 22.53 5.68 2.52
CA GLY A 24 22.05 4.37 2.93
C GLY A 24 21.80 3.42 1.75
N ALA A 25 21.96 3.89 0.50
CA ALA A 25 21.90 3.06 -0.71
C ALA A 25 22.99 1.97 -0.73
N PRO A 26 22.69 0.76 -1.22
CA PRO A 26 23.64 -0.36 -1.21
C PRO A 26 24.85 -0.10 -2.11
N LYS A 27 26.00 -0.67 -1.75
CA LYS A 27 27.16 -0.81 -2.64
C LYS A 27 26.85 -1.83 -3.73
N LEU A 28 27.17 -1.46 -4.97
CA LEU A 28 26.92 -2.29 -6.16
C LEU A 28 28.23 -2.81 -6.77
N ASP A 29 29.36 -2.67 -6.08
CA ASP A 29 30.69 -3.01 -6.60
C ASP A 29 30.85 -4.52 -6.87
N ASN A 30 30.12 -5.35 -6.13
CA ASN A 30 30.11 -6.81 -6.27
C ASN A 30 28.94 -7.31 -7.13
N ALA A 31 28.19 -6.41 -7.77
CA ALA A 31 27.05 -6.79 -8.60
C ALA A 31 27.52 -7.64 -9.81
N PRO A 32 26.79 -8.70 -10.17
CA PRO A 32 27.14 -9.56 -11.31
C PRO A 32 27.22 -8.81 -12.65
N VAL A 33 26.33 -7.84 -12.79
CA VAL A 33 26.22 -6.90 -13.92
C VAL A 33 26.52 -5.52 -13.36
N ASP A 34 26.96 -4.57 -14.20
CA ASP A 34 27.25 -3.18 -13.78
C ASP A 34 25.97 -2.40 -13.43
N LEU A 35 25.34 -2.79 -12.33
CA LEU A 35 24.17 -2.14 -11.75
C LEU A 35 24.52 -0.75 -11.20
N ALA A 36 25.81 -0.50 -10.92
CA ALA A 36 26.28 0.84 -10.60
C ALA A 36 26.09 1.80 -11.78
N ALA A 37 26.43 1.38 -13.00
CA ALA A 37 26.14 2.15 -14.22
C ALA A 37 24.64 2.28 -14.50
N TRP A 38 23.85 1.22 -14.24
CA TRP A 38 22.39 1.26 -14.35
C TRP A 38 21.76 2.32 -13.44
N ARG A 39 22.04 2.24 -12.13
CA ARG A 39 21.63 3.25 -11.14
C ARG A 39 22.17 4.63 -11.48
N GLY A 40 23.44 4.70 -11.87
CA GLY A 40 24.12 5.93 -12.27
C GLY A 40 23.45 6.63 -13.44
N SER A 41 22.86 5.91 -14.39
CA SER A 41 22.10 6.54 -15.46
C SER A 41 20.76 7.11 -14.99
N MET A 42 19.97 6.39 -14.20
CA MET A 42 18.69 6.93 -13.71
C MET A 42 18.94 8.18 -12.87
N ARG A 43 20.04 8.16 -12.10
CA ARG A 43 20.52 9.31 -11.34
C ARG A 43 20.88 10.46 -12.26
N ARG A 44 21.68 10.19 -13.30
CA ARG A 44 22.07 11.22 -14.28
C ARG A 44 20.85 11.83 -14.96
N GLU A 45 19.86 11.03 -15.38
CA GLU A 45 18.63 11.52 -15.98
C GLU A 45 17.87 12.50 -15.08
N LEU A 46 17.73 12.17 -13.78
CA LEU A 46 17.14 13.09 -12.81
C LEU A 46 17.96 14.39 -12.69
N LEU A 47 19.28 14.28 -12.57
CA LEU A 47 20.16 15.44 -12.41
C LEU A 47 20.20 16.32 -13.67
N ASP A 48 20.16 15.72 -14.86
CA ASP A 48 20.08 16.41 -16.14
C ASP A 48 18.73 17.14 -16.26
N ILE A 49 17.61 16.53 -15.85
CA ILE A 49 16.32 17.23 -15.76
C ILE A 49 16.41 18.44 -14.81
N LEU A 50 17.03 18.27 -13.65
CA LEU A 50 17.20 19.37 -12.69
C LEU A 50 18.14 20.47 -13.22
N HIS A 51 19.14 20.14 -14.02
CA HIS A 51 20.12 21.11 -14.52
C HIS A 51 19.66 21.82 -15.80
N ASP A 52 19.20 21.05 -16.78
CA ASP A 52 18.96 21.53 -18.16
C ASP A 52 17.55 22.12 -18.32
N HIS A 53 16.54 21.52 -17.67
CA HIS A 53 15.14 21.93 -17.83
C HIS A 53 14.69 22.97 -16.81
N VAL A 54 15.34 23.04 -15.63
CA VAL A 54 14.93 23.95 -14.54
C VAL A 54 16.13 24.73 -14.02
N GLN A 55 16.34 25.95 -14.50
CA GLN A 55 17.50 26.76 -14.11
C GLN A 55 17.26 27.61 -12.84
N GLY A 56 18.29 27.70 -11.99
CA GLY A 56 18.28 28.50 -10.76
C GLY A 56 17.87 27.73 -9.51
N ALA A 57 17.48 28.47 -8.46
CA ALA A 57 16.98 27.95 -7.18
C ALA A 57 15.59 27.32 -7.33
N LYS A 58 15.41 26.15 -6.73
CA LYS A 58 14.25 25.26 -6.94
C LYS A 58 13.64 24.84 -5.63
N THR A 59 12.32 24.69 -5.65
CA THR A 59 11.57 23.99 -4.63
C THR A 59 10.91 22.75 -5.20
N MET A 60 11.13 21.60 -4.56
CA MET A 60 10.65 20.31 -5.04
C MET A 60 9.54 19.74 -4.14
N TYR A 61 8.39 19.43 -4.71
CA TYR A 61 7.28 18.75 -4.04
C TYR A 61 7.23 17.29 -4.47
N LEU A 62 7.34 16.40 -3.50
CA LEU A 62 7.46 14.96 -3.72
C LEU A 62 6.19 14.23 -3.30
N ASP A 63 5.65 13.39 -4.18
CA ASP A 63 4.77 12.31 -3.78
C ASP A 63 5.46 11.48 -2.66
N PRO A 64 4.79 11.25 -1.51
CA PRO A 64 5.38 10.54 -0.38
C PRO A 64 5.90 9.14 -0.75
N SER A 65 5.28 8.50 -1.75
CA SER A 65 5.67 7.16 -2.19
C SER A 65 6.99 7.14 -2.99
N ILE A 66 7.41 8.27 -3.59
CA ILE A 66 8.66 8.39 -4.35
C ILE A 66 9.88 8.60 -3.45
N SER A 67 9.67 9.19 -2.26
CA SER A 67 10.78 9.58 -1.38
C SER A 67 11.75 8.43 -1.05
N PRO A 68 11.27 7.21 -0.74
CA PRO A 68 12.14 6.06 -0.54
C PRO A 68 12.90 5.62 -1.80
N GLU A 69 12.28 5.70 -2.99
CA GLU A 69 12.93 5.36 -4.26
C GLU A 69 14.10 6.31 -4.56
N LEU A 70 13.90 7.61 -4.32
CA LEU A 70 14.94 8.63 -4.47
C LEU A 70 16.11 8.40 -3.52
N SER A 71 15.86 7.92 -2.30
CA SER A 71 16.91 7.64 -1.33
C SER A 71 17.87 6.52 -1.75
N LEU A 72 17.47 5.68 -2.73
CA LEU A 72 18.35 4.68 -3.33
C LEU A 72 19.17 5.23 -4.49
N LEU A 73 18.84 6.43 -4.99
CA LEU A 73 19.35 7.00 -6.23
C LEU A 73 20.26 8.22 -6.01
N VAL A 74 19.82 9.15 -5.17
CA VAL A 74 20.44 10.46 -4.93
C VAL A 74 20.57 10.75 -3.44
N GLU A 75 21.66 11.42 -3.09
CA GLU A 75 21.87 12.00 -1.78
C GLU A 75 21.32 13.42 -1.70
N VAL A 76 21.16 13.90 -0.48
CA VAL A 76 20.70 15.26 -0.23
C VAL A 76 21.66 16.30 -0.83
N GLU A 77 22.96 16.05 -0.77
CA GLU A 77 24.00 16.90 -1.36
C GLU A 77 23.88 16.99 -2.89
N ASP A 78 23.42 15.92 -3.55
CA ASP A 78 23.23 15.91 -4.99
C ASP A 78 22.11 16.86 -5.42
N LEU A 79 20.98 16.80 -4.71
CA LEU A 79 19.86 17.70 -4.97
C LEU A 79 20.24 19.16 -4.71
N LYS A 80 20.95 19.44 -3.60
CA LYS A 80 21.43 20.78 -3.27
C LYS A 80 22.40 21.33 -4.30
N SER A 81 23.37 20.53 -4.75
CA SER A 81 24.34 20.95 -5.77
C SER A 81 23.69 21.28 -7.12
N HIS A 82 22.49 20.75 -7.37
CA HIS A 82 21.68 21.05 -8.56
C HIS A 82 20.60 22.11 -8.27
N GLY A 83 20.75 22.91 -7.21
CA GLY A 83 19.92 24.08 -6.92
C GLY A 83 18.57 23.77 -6.27
N VAL A 84 18.37 22.58 -5.72
CA VAL A 84 17.19 22.27 -4.90
C VAL A 84 17.45 22.73 -3.46
N ASP A 85 17.01 23.95 -3.16
CA ASP A 85 17.21 24.57 -1.84
C ASP A 85 16.20 24.05 -0.81
N LEU A 86 15.04 23.63 -1.29
CA LEU A 86 13.92 23.21 -0.47
C LEU A 86 13.19 22.04 -1.13
N TRP A 87 12.87 21.00 -0.36
CA TRP A 87 11.93 19.97 -0.79
C TRP A 87 10.89 19.68 0.29
N ARG A 88 9.68 19.35 -0.13
CA ARG A 88 8.51 19.13 0.73
C ARG A 88 7.75 17.91 0.28
N LYS A 89 7.01 17.33 1.20
CA LYS A 89 5.98 16.35 0.90
C LYS A 89 4.84 17.03 0.13
N LEU A 90 4.29 16.38 -0.89
CA LEU A 90 3.06 16.80 -1.56
C LEU A 90 1.85 16.25 -0.78
N ASP A 91 1.08 17.15 -0.20
CA ASP A 91 -0.10 16.89 0.61
C ASP A 91 -1.07 18.09 0.61
N ALA A 92 -2.19 17.99 1.32
CA ALA A 92 -3.19 19.06 1.39
C ALA A 92 -2.67 20.37 2.00
N ASP A 93 -1.66 20.30 2.87
CA ASP A 93 -1.05 21.46 3.53
C ASP A 93 -0.04 22.20 2.63
N SER A 94 0.37 21.56 1.52
CA SER A 94 1.36 22.08 0.57
C SER A 94 0.96 23.40 -0.10
N ALA A 95 -0.33 23.77 -0.11
CA ALA A 95 -0.86 24.99 -0.72
C ALA A 95 -0.93 26.23 0.20
N GLY A 96 -0.57 26.09 1.49
CA GLY A 96 -0.69 27.15 2.49
C GLY A 96 0.27 28.34 2.30
N ASP A 97 -0.11 29.51 2.83
CA ASP A 97 0.64 30.77 2.69
C ASP A 97 2.04 30.72 3.32
N ALA A 98 2.21 29.99 4.43
CA ALA A 98 3.51 29.83 5.08
C ALA A 98 4.50 28.99 4.26
N ALA A 99 4.01 27.95 3.57
CA ALA A 99 4.83 27.16 2.66
C ALA A 99 5.23 28.00 1.44
N ALA A 100 4.25 28.67 0.83
CA ALA A 100 4.45 29.52 -0.34
C ALA A 100 5.47 30.64 -0.12
N ALA A 101 5.56 31.23 1.07
CA ALA A 101 6.52 32.31 1.36
C ALA A 101 7.99 31.88 1.30
N GLN A 102 8.28 30.58 1.42
CA GLN A 102 9.63 30.00 1.39
C GLN A 102 9.96 29.34 0.05
N ASP A 103 8.99 29.23 -0.86
CA ASP A 103 9.17 28.57 -2.15
C ASP A 103 10.04 29.42 -3.08
N SER A 104 10.88 28.75 -3.84
CA SER A 104 11.67 29.34 -4.92
C SER A 104 10.78 29.69 -6.12
N LYS A 105 11.32 30.48 -7.05
CA LYS A 105 10.64 30.82 -8.31
C LYS A 105 10.32 29.58 -9.15
N GLN A 106 11.24 28.61 -9.18
CA GLN A 106 11.08 27.34 -9.88
C GLN A 106 10.47 26.31 -8.94
N ILE A 107 9.31 25.76 -9.31
CA ILE A 107 8.64 24.71 -8.56
C ILE A 107 8.59 23.43 -9.39
N ILE A 108 9.07 22.34 -8.80
CA ILE A 108 9.07 21.01 -9.40
C ILE A 108 8.11 20.13 -8.62
N PHE A 109 7.15 19.52 -9.31
CA PHE A 109 6.31 18.47 -8.77
C PHE A 109 6.81 17.13 -9.27
N MET A 110 6.95 16.14 -8.38
CA MET A 110 7.34 14.79 -8.76
C MET A 110 6.28 13.81 -8.29
N VAL A 111 5.62 13.12 -9.24
CA VAL A 111 4.42 12.31 -8.97
C VAL A 111 4.48 10.98 -9.73
N HIS A 112 4.06 9.88 -9.08
CA HIS A 112 3.95 8.60 -9.76
C HIS A 112 2.79 8.59 -10.74
N ALA A 113 2.97 7.97 -11.89
CA ALA A 113 1.96 7.87 -12.95
C ALA A 113 1.06 6.62 -12.85
N GLN A 114 1.34 5.72 -11.90
CA GLN A 114 0.79 4.36 -11.86
C GLN A 114 0.20 3.95 -10.50
N SER A 115 0.25 4.84 -9.51
CA SER A 115 -0.33 4.58 -8.20
C SER A 115 -1.86 4.68 -8.29
N SER A 116 -2.58 3.93 -7.44
CA SER A 116 -4.02 4.14 -7.26
C SER A 116 -4.35 5.58 -6.86
N ASP A 117 -3.38 6.29 -6.28
CA ASP A 117 -3.54 7.62 -5.73
C ASP A 117 -3.02 8.71 -6.70
N THR A 118 -2.49 8.32 -7.87
CA THR A 118 -1.91 9.24 -8.88
C THR A 118 -2.84 10.40 -9.20
N LEU A 119 -4.13 10.14 -9.45
CA LEU A 119 -5.08 11.20 -9.79
C LEU A 119 -5.31 12.18 -8.63
N ALA A 120 -5.28 11.69 -7.39
CA ALA A 120 -5.38 12.55 -6.21
C ALA A 120 -4.12 13.41 -6.04
N MET A 121 -2.93 12.88 -6.35
CA MET A 121 -1.69 13.65 -6.34
C MET A 121 -1.70 14.75 -7.40
N ILE A 122 -2.18 14.46 -8.62
CA ILE A 122 -2.34 15.48 -9.67
C ILE A 122 -3.38 16.55 -9.27
N ASP A 123 -4.44 16.15 -8.56
CA ASP A 123 -5.42 17.10 -8.01
C ASP A 123 -4.76 18.07 -6.99
N LEU A 124 -3.82 17.59 -6.15
CA LEU A 124 -3.03 18.44 -5.25
C LEU A 124 -2.04 19.36 -5.98
N VAL A 125 -1.38 18.86 -7.03
CA VAL A 125 -0.52 19.69 -7.90
C VAL A 125 -1.33 20.86 -8.47
N ALA A 126 -2.51 20.58 -9.00
CA ALA A 126 -3.39 21.60 -9.55
C ALA A 126 -3.84 22.61 -8.48
N GLU A 127 -4.15 22.16 -7.27
CA GLU A 127 -4.54 23.04 -6.15
C GLU A 127 -3.43 23.99 -5.74
N LYS A 128 -2.17 23.52 -5.74
CA LYS A 128 -1.01 24.37 -5.45
C LYS A 128 -0.84 25.46 -6.52
N ILE A 129 -0.88 25.09 -7.79
CA ILE A 129 -0.72 26.03 -8.92
C ILE A 129 -1.82 27.10 -8.87
N LEU A 130 -3.08 26.69 -8.71
CA LEU A 130 -4.22 27.62 -8.66
C LEU A 130 -4.15 28.55 -7.44
N ALA A 131 -3.68 28.05 -6.29
CA ALA A 131 -3.51 28.88 -5.10
C ALA A 131 -2.40 29.93 -5.28
N ASP A 132 -1.30 29.56 -5.93
CA ASP A 132 -0.20 30.46 -6.27
C ASP A 132 -0.64 31.55 -7.27
N ASP A 133 -1.35 31.17 -8.34
CA ASP A 133 -1.89 32.10 -9.34
C ASP A 133 -2.90 33.07 -8.71
N GLY A 134 -3.73 32.58 -7.77
CA GLY A 134 -4.65 33.39 -6.98
C GLY A 134 -3.94 34.43 -6.11
N ARG A 135 -2.77 34.09 -5.53
CA ARG A 135 -1.94 35.01 -4.75
C ARG A 135 -1.33 36.11 -5.62
N LEU A 136 -0.84 35.76 -6.81
CA LEU A 136 -0.28 36.72 -7.77
C LEU A 136 -1.33 37.78 -8.17
N LYS A 137 -2.56 37.33 -8.50
CA LYS A 137 -3.68 38.22 -8.85
C LYS A 137 -4.12 39.14 -7.72
N ALA A 138 -3.92 38.72 -6.46
CA ALA A 138 -4.27 39.50 -5.28
C ALA A 138 -3.23 40.58 -4.90
N ASN A 139 -2.16 40.77 -5.69
CA ASN A 139 -1.12 41.79 -5.49
C ASN A 139 -0.49 41.79 -4.07
N LYS A 140 -0.38 40.61 -3.44
CA LYS A 140 0.37 40.47 -2.19
C LYS A 140 1.87 40.65 -2.50
N GLU A 141 2.54 41.59 -1.83
CA GLU A 141 3.92 42.06 -2.08
C GLU A 141 5.03 40.97 -2.16
N SER A 142 4.74 39.71 -1.81
CA SER A 142 5.66 38.58 -1.83
C SER A 142 5.44 37.54 -2.95
N ALA A 143 4.42 37.71 -3.80
CA ALA A 143 4.10 36.73 -4.84
C ALA A 143 4.86 37.02 -6.15
N PHE A 144 5.97 36.30 -6.39
CA PHE A 144 6.65 36.29 -7.69
C PHE A 144 5.93 35.36 -8.67
N GLU A 145 6.02 35.66 -9.97
CA GLU A 145 5.58 34.75 -11.03
C GLU A 145 6.39 33.46 -10.97
N ARG A 146 5.70 32.33 -10.78
CA ARG A 146 6.29 31.00 -10.61
C ARG A 146 6.30 30.24 -11.92
N THR A 147 7.29 29.39 -12.07
CA THR A 147 7.41 28.48 -13.19
C THR A 147 7.29 27.06 -12.64
N TYR A 148 6.35 26.28 -13.19
CA TYR A 148 6.03 24.95 -12.70
C TYR A 148 6.48 23.88 -13.70
N THR A 149 7.18 22.86 -13.20
CA THR A 149 7.56 21.67 -13.96
C THR A 149 6.99 20.44 -13.26
N LEU A 150 6.34 19.55 -14.02
CA LEU A 150 5.87 18.27 -13.50
C LEU A 150 6.75 17.14 -14.03
N ILE A 151 7.42 16.44 -13.13
CA ILE A 151 8.15 15.20 -13.39
C ILE A 151 7.23 14.03 -13.06
N SER A 152 6.88 13.24 -14.07
CA SER A 152 6.03 12.06 -13.94
C SER A 152 6.85 10.78 -13.95
N VAL A 153 6.68 9.94 -12.93
CA VAL A 153 7.49 8.73 -12.71
C VAL A 153 6.66 7.46 -12.96
N PRO A 154 7.08 6.53 -13.83
CA PRO A 154 8.26 6.58 -14.70
C PRO A 154 8.00 7.21 -16.08
N TYR A 155 6.74 7.44 -16.42
CA TYR A 155 6.32 7.97 -17.72
C TYR A 155 5.21 9.01 -17.55
N VAL A 156 4.93 9.76 -18.61
CA VAL A 156 3.78 10.66 -18.65
C VAL A 156 2.54 9.89 -19.09
N SER A 157 1.58 9.72 -18.18
CA SER A 157 0.31 9.03 -18.47
C SER A 157 -0.71 9.97 -19.12
N HIS A 158 -1.47 9.46 -20.10
CA HIS A 158 -2.63 10.18 -20.64
C HIS A 158 -3.68 10.50 -19.57
N LEU A 159 -3.79 9.69 -18.51
CA LEU A 159 -4.68 9.98 -17.37
C LEU A 159 -4.22 11.20 -16.58
N VAL A 160 -2.90 11.36 -16.41
CA VAL A 160 -2.29 12.54 -15.76
C VAL A 160 -2.54 13.78 -16.62
N LEU A 161 -2.24 13.71 -17.91
CA LEU A 161 -2.46 14.82 -18.86
C LEU A 161 -3.95 15.22 -18.92
N GLY A 162 -4.84 14.25 -19.06
CA GLY A 162 -6.28 14.49 -19.07
C GLY A 162 -6.78 15.12 -17.78
N ARG A 163 -6.24 14.71 -16.61
CA ARG A 163 -6.61 15.30 -15.33
C ARG A 163 -6.10 16.73 -15.17
N LEU A 164 -4.86 17.02 -15.58
CA LEU A 164 -4.31 18.39 -15.59
C LEU A 164 -5.14 19.33 -16.49
N GLN A 165 -5.57 18.82 -17.65
CA GLN A 165 -6.44 19.56 -18.57
C GLN A 165 -7.83 19.79 -17.96
N GLN A 166 -8.45 18.77 -17.34
CA GLN A 166 -9.72 18.91 -16.62
C GLN A 166 -9.66 19.94 -15.48
N ARG A 167 -8.50 20.05 -14.82
CA ARG A 167 -8.24 21.03 -13.75
C ARG A 167 -7.82 22.41 -14.28
N MET A 168 -7.70 22.58 -15.60
CA MET A 168 -7.36 23.85 -16.27
C MET A 168 -5.99 24.42 -15.86
N VAL A 169 -5.03 23.58 -15.46
CA VAL A 169 -3.67 24.00 -15.05
C VAL A 169 -2.59 23.59 -16.06
N MET A 170 -2.98 22.92 -17.14
CA MET A 170 -2.03 22.42 -18.15
C MET A 170 -1.22 23.54 -18.81
N SER A 171 -1.82 24.71 -19.04
CA SER A 171 -1.14 25.89 -19.60
C SER A 171 -0.23 26.61 -18.60
N SER A 172 -0.39 26.35 -17.30
CA SER A 172 0.47 26.93 -16.26
C SER A 172 1.77 26.14 -16.09
N LEU A 173 1.80 24.88 -16.53
CA LEU A 173 3.02 24.07 -16.53
C LEU A 173 3.92 24.48 -17.70
N ALA A 174 5.18 24.79 -17.39
CA ALA A 174 6.20 25.03 -18.42
C ALA A 174 6.48 23.73 -19.17
N GLU A 175 6.71 22.65 -18.42
CA GLU A 175 7.03 21.34 -18.98
C GLU A 175 6.42 20.20 -18.15
N VAL A 176 6.10 19.11 -18.86
CA VAL A 176 5.72 17.83 -18.27
C VAL A 176 6.70 16.78 -18.78
N LEU A 177 7.58 16.31 -17.89
CA LEU A 177 8.72 15.48 -18.24
C LEU A 177 8.55 14.07 -17.64
N PRO A 178 8.87 13.01 -18.39
CA PRO A 178 9.03 11.69 -17.80
C PRO A 178 10.38 11.63 -17.05
N LEU A 179 10.43 10.86 -15.97
CA LEU A 179 11.69 10.35 -15.41
C LEU A 179 11.64 8.83 -15.41
N HIS A 180 12.48 8.17 -16.19
CA HIS A 180 12.48 6.71 -16.33
C HIS A 180 13.12 6.00 -15.13
N LEU A 181 12.51 6.17 -13.95
CA LEU A 181 12.92 5.50 -12.73
C LEU A 181 12.31 4.09 -12.70
N MET A 182 13.04 3.14 -13.28
CA MET A 182 12.59 1.75 -13.45
C MET A 182 13.68 0.78 -13.04
N GLY A 183 13.34 -0.24 -12.26
CA GLY A 183 14.31 -1.22 -11.79
C GLY A 183 15.31 -0.64 -10.79
N LEU A 184 14.82 -0.30 -9.60
CA LEU A 184 15.61 0.17 -8.46
C LEU A 184 16.48 -0.94 -7.91
N CYS A 185 17.79 -0.67 -7.76
CA CYS A 185 18.74 -1.60 -7.17
C CYS A 185 18.69 -1.50 -5.63
N VAL A 186 18.01 -2.46 -4.99
CA VAL A 186 17.94 -2.55 -3.53
C VAL A 186 19.11 -3.36 -2.95
N GLU A 187 19.76 -4.17 -3.78
CA GLU A 187 21.01 -4.89 -3.50
C GLU A 187 21.84 -5.04 -4.79
N GLY A 188 23.09 -5.49 -4.65
CA GLY A 188 23.95 -5.84 -5.80
C GLY A 188 23.40 -6.95 -6.70
N ASP A 189 22.45 -7.73 -6.20
CA ASP A 189 21.82 -8.87 -6.88
C ASP A 189 20.28 -8.82 -6.86
N VAL A 190 19.68 -7.68 -6.49
CA VAL A 190 18.22 -7.53 -6.43
C VAL A 190 17.78 -6.18 -7.02
N ILE A 191 16.87 -6.27 -7.98
CA ILE A 191 16.20 -5.16 -8.65
C ILE A 191 14.70 -5.20 -8.33
N THR A 192 14.08 -4.05 -8.09
CA THR A 192 12.62 -3.96 -7.93
C THR A 192 12.02 -2.85 -8.77
N ILE A 193 10.80 -3.09 -9.27
CA ILE A 193 9.97 -2.03 -9.88
C ILE A 193 9.05 -1.35 -8.86
N ASP A 194 9.17 -1.74 -7.58
CA ASP A 194 8.48 -1.20 -6.42
C ASP A 194 6.95 -1.02 -6.57
N GLN A 195 6.30 -2.02 -7.17
CA GLN A 195 4.84 -2.07 -7.27
C GLN A 195 4.25 -3.06 -6.24
N PRO A 196 4.01 -2.65 -4.97
CA PRO A 196 3.49 -3.56 -3.94
C PRO A 196 2.09 -4.10 -4.25
N GLY A 197 1.33 -3.42 -5.12
CA GLY A 197 0.01 -3.83 -5.58
C GLY A 197 0.00 -4.84 -6.73
N ALA A 198 1.15 -5.15 -7.34
CA ALA A 198 1.19 -5.81 -8.65
C ALA A 198 0.43 -7.14 -8.74
N PHE A 199 0.53 -7.99 -7.71
CA PHE A 199 -0.20 -9.25 -7.67
C PHE A 199 -1.73 -9.02 -7.64
N ARG A 200 -2.18 -8.10 -6.79
CA ARG A 200 -3.60 -7.73 -6.69
C ARG A 200 -4.08 -7.08 -7.98
N ASP A 201 -3.32 -6.11 -8.48
CA ASP A 201 -3.74 -5.29 -9.61
C ASP A 201 -3.88 -6.17 -10.86
N PHE A 202 -2.95 -7.08 -11.12
CA PHE A 202 -3.12 -8.02 -12.24
C PHE A 202 -4.12 -9.15 -11.96
N HIS A 203 -3.95 -9.93 -10.88
CA HIS A 203 -4.73 -11.16 -10.71
C HIS A 203 -6.14 -10.96 -10.13
N ILE A 204 -6.43 -9.80 -9.53
CA ILE A 204 -7.75 -9.48 -8.97
C ILE A 204 -8.43 -8.38 -9.78
N ARG A 205 -7.71 -7.31 -10.14
CA ARG A 205 -8.28 -6.16 -10.87
C ARG A 205 -8.09 -6.22 -12.38
N SER A 206 -7.33 -7.19 -12.89
CA SER A 206 -7.00 -7.31 -14.32
C SER A 206 -6.29 -6.08 -14.90
N ASP A 207 -5.52 -5.37 -14.09
CA ASP A 207 -4.69 -4.23 -14.48
C ASP A 207 -3.27 -4.72 -14.87
N PRO A 208 -2.87 -4.60 -16.14
CA PRO A 208 -1.56 -5.06 -16.62
C PRO A 208 -0.42 -4.06 -16.40
N THR A 209 -0.68 -2.85 -15.87
CA THR A 209 0.31 -1.77 -15.77
C THR A 209 1.63 -2.18 -15.09
N PRO A 210 1.61 -2.92 -13.96
CA PRO A 210 2.86 -3.37 -13.32
C PRO A 210 3.66 -4.36 -14.18
N LEU A 211 2.99 -5.14 -15.04
CA LEU A 211 3.63 -6.11 -15.92
C LEU A 211 4.29 -5.42 -17.13
N SER A 212 3.67 -4.38 -17.68
CA SER A 212 4.31 -3.57 -18.74
C SER A 212 5.57 -2.89 -18.21
N LEU A 213 5.54 -2.37 -16.98
CA LEU A 213 6.70 -1.75 -16.33
C LEU A 213 7.85 -2.76 -16.14
N LEU A 214 7.50 -3.98 -15.72
CA LEU A 214 8.46 -5.06 -15.58
C LEU A 214 9.05 -5.47 -16.94
N ALA A 215 8.22 -5.58 -17.98
CA ALA A 215 8.65 -5.91 -19.33
C ALA A 215 9.61 -4.84 -19.90
N GLU A 216 9.30 -3.56 -19.75
CA GLU A 216 10.19 -2.46 -20.13
C GLU A 216 11.52 -2.52 -19.36
N THR A 217 11.49 -2.82 -18.06
CA THR A 217 12.71 -2.99 -17.25
C THR A 217 13.58 -4.15 -17.79
N LEU A 218 12.98 -5.30 -18.11
CA LEU A 218 13.71 -6.44 -18.71
C LEU A 218 14.26 -6.10 -20.09
N HIS A 219 13.48 -5.39 -20.91
CA HIS A 219 13.87 -4.93 -22.23
C HIS A 219 15.08 -3.99 -22.18
N ASP A 220 15.09 -3.06 -21.23
CA ASP A 220 16.23 -2.16 -21.05
C ASP A 220 17.45 -2.89 -20.46
N LEU A 221 17.26 -3.87 -19.57
CA LEU A 221 18.37 -4.71 -19.08
C LEU A 221 19.04 -5.48 -20.22
N GLN A 222 18.27 -6.10 -21.15
CA GLN A 222 18.88 -6.79 -22.28
C GLN A 222 19.57 -5.84 -23.26
N ARG A 223 19.03 -4.64 -23.49
CA ARG A 223 19.67 -3.64 -24.36
C ARG A 223 21.03 -3.21 -23.81
N ASN A 224 21.13 -3.01 -22.50
CA ASN A 224 22.35 -2.49 -21.88
C ASN A 224 23.37 -3.59 -21.52
N PHE A 225 22.90 -4.79 -21.16
CA PHE A 225 23.75 -5.83 -20.57
C PHE A 225 23.61 -7.22 -21.24
N GLY A 226 22.83 -7.37 -22.31
CA GLY A 226 22.64 -8.65 -22.99
C GLY A 226 23.87 -9.18 -23.71
N ALA A 227 24.10 -10.49 -23.64
CA ALA A 227 25.15 -11.20 -24.37
C ALA A 227 24.75 -11.41 -25.84
N GLY A 228 25.68 -11.15 -26.77
CA GLY A 228 25.49 -11.51 -28.20
C GLY A 228 24.46 -10.68 -28.99
N LEU A 229 23.88 -9.62 -28.39
CA LEU A 229 22.97 -8.70 -29.09
C LEU A 229 23.70 -7.59 -29.88
N GLY A 230 25.04 -7.58 -29.87
CA GLY A 230 25.87 -6.65 -30.63
C GLY A 230 26.33 -7.22 -31.98
N VAL A 231 26.17 -6.42 -33.05
CA VAL A 231 26.85 -6.52 -34.36
C VAL A 231 26.30 -7.53 -35.40
N SER A 232 25.00 -7.58 -35.66
CA SER A 232 24.51 -8.05 -36.99
C SER A 232 23.49 -7.09 -37.59
N ARG A 233 23.79 -6.60 -38.81
CA ARG A 233 22.97 -5.66 -39.61
C ARG A 233 21.78 -6.33 -40.29
N GLN A 234 21.50 -7.60 -40.05
CA GLN A 234 20.38 -8.31 -40.70
C GLN A 234 19.22 -8.53 -39.73
N ALA A 235 18.02 -8.22 -40.23
CA ALA A 235 16.74 -8.32 -39.55
C ALA A 235 16.47 -9.75 -39.05
N GLY A 236 16.63 -9.97 -37.75
CA GLY A 236 16.33 -11.20 -37.04
C GLY A 236 16.25 -10.92 -35.54
N ARG A 237 15.10 -11.20 -34.92
CA ARG A 237 14.69 -10.81 -33.55
C ARG A 237 15.84 -10.81 -32.52
N ARG A 238 16.18 -9.62 -32.02
CA ARG A 238 17.22 -9.35 -30.99
C ARG A 238 16.69 -9.52 -29.56
N VAL A 239 16.35 -10.75 -29.15
CA VAL A 239 15.90 -11.05 -27.78
C VAL A 239 16.74 -12.17 -27.18
N LEU A 240 17.06 -12.05 -25.89
CA LEU A 240 17.77 -13.08 -25.13
C LEU A 240 16.90 -14.34 -24.98
N LYS A 241 17.51 -15.45 -24.56
CA LYS A 241 16.76 -16.65 -24.19
C LYS A 241 15.80 -16.29 -23.04
N MET A 242 14.54 -16.69 -23.15
CA MET A 242 13.57 -16.48 -22.06
C MET A 242 12.84 -17.79 -21.74
N ASN A 243 12.86 -18.18 -20.47
CA ASN A 243 11.97 -19.21 -19.93
C ASN A 243 10.90 -18.52 -19.09
N ALA A 244 9.62 -18.75 -19.38
CA ALA A 244 8.54 -18.11 -18.66
C ALA A 244 7.44 -19.08 -18.28
N ILE A 245 6.93 -18.97 -17.05
CA ILE A 245 5.84 -19.83 -16.58
C ILE A 245 4.74 -19.03 -15.91
N GLY A 246 3.51 -19.30 -16.33
CA GLY A 246 2.32 -18.63 -15.84
C GLY A 246 1.79 -17.54 -16.77
N THR A 247 0.54 -17.14 -16.52
CA THR A 247 -0.18 -16.19 -17.36
C THR A 247 0.41 -14.79 -17.33
N ALA A 248 0.85 -14.33 -16.16
CA ALA A 248 1.48 -13.02 -15.99
C ALA A 248 2.87 -13.00 -16.63
N ALA A 249 3.65 -14.07 -16.46
CA ALA A 249 4.96 -14.22 -17.08
C ALA A 249 4.87 -14.24 -18.61
N LYS A 250 3.88 -14.96 -19.17
CA LYS A 250 3.60 -14.92 -20.61
C LYS A 250 3.35 -13.49 -21.10
N TYR A 251 2.51 -12.73 -20.40
CA TYR A 251 2.21 -11.36 -20.78
C TYR A 251 3.48 -10.50 -20.81
N VAL A 252 4.33 -10.62 -19.79
CA VAL A 252 5.63 -9.92 -19.75
C VAL A 252 6.51 -10.29 -20.94
N VAL A 253 6.65 -11.58 -21.26
CA VAL A 253 7.44 -12.04 -22.42
C VAL A 253 6.86 -11.53 -23.74
N ASP A 254 5.55 -11.67 -23.96
CA ASP A 254 4.87 -11.17 -25.16
C ASP A 254 5.09 -9.66 -25.33
N TYR A 255 5.10 -8.91 -24.23
CA TYR A 255 5.38 -7.47 -24.23
C TYR A 255 6.84 -7.15 -24.56
N VAL A 256 7.81 -7.86 -23.97
CA VAL A 256 9.25 -7.72 -24.32
C VAL A 256 9.49 -8.01 -25.80
N LEU A 257 8.89 -9.09 -26.33
CA LEU A 257 8.97 -9.44 -27.74
C LEU A 257 8.40 -8.34 -28.64
N ARG A 258 7.31 -7.71 -28.22
CA ARG A 258 6.72 -6.57 -28.93
C ARG A 258 7.65 -5.37 -28.92
N LEU A 259 8.20 -4.98 -27.76
CA LEU A 259 9.15 -3.87 -27.65
C LEU A 259 10.37 -4.08 -28.55
N ALA A 260 10.94 -5.29 -28.56
CA ALA A 260 12.07 -5.63 -29.42
C ALA A 260 11.72 -5.53 -30.91
N LYS A 261 10.52 -5.97 -31.30
CA LYS A 261 10.04 -5.83 -32.69
C LYS A 261 9.90 -4.36 -33.09
N GLU A 262 9.36 -3.52 -32.22
CA GLU A 262 9.21 -2.09 -32.48
C GLU A 262 10.57 -1.38 -32.64
N ASP A 263 11.61 -1.82 -31.92
CA ASP A 263 12.96 -1.31 -32.11
C ASP A 263 13.58 -1.73 -33.44
N ASP A 264 13.33 -2.98 -33.86
CA ASP A 264 13.77 -3.47 -35.16
C ASP A 264 13.12 -2.68 -36.30
N GLU A 265 11.84 -2.34 -36.16
CA GLU A 265 11.10 -1.49 -37.11
C GLU A 265 11.58 -0.03 -37.09
N ALA A 266 11.87 0.54 -35.92
CA ALA A 266 12.39 1.92 -35.80
C ALA A 266 13.84 2.08 -36.30
N GLY A 267 14.64 1.00 -36.28
CA GLY A 267 16.03 0.98 -36.75
C GLY A 267 16.20 0.60 -38.23
N ALA A 268 15.12 0.24 -38.94
CA ALA A 268 15.18 -0.06 -40.37
C ALA A 268 15.43 1.23 -41.18
N PRO A 269 16.33 1.22 -42.20
CA PRO A 269 16.49 2.36 -43.08
C PRO A 269 15.15 2.67 -43.76
N VAL A 270 14.66 3.90 -43.59
CA VAL A 270 13.51 4.40 -44.33
C VAL A 270 13.92 4.44 -45.80
N ASP A 271 13.31 3.59 -46.62
CA ASP A 271 13.53 3.59 -48.06
C ASP A 271 12.92 4.88 -48.63
N GLU A 272 13.75 5.91 -48.89
CA GLU A 272 13.32 7.21 -49.44
C GLU A 272 12.88 7.11 -50.92
N GLY A 273 12.49 5.92 -51.39
CA GLY A 273 12.20 5.59 -52.79
C GLY A 273 10.73 5.47 -53.19
N GLU A 274 9.76 5.62 -52.29
CA GLU A 274 8.33 5.56 -52.66
C GLU A 274 7.55 6.80 -52.21
N LYS A 275 7.88 7.94 -52.82
CA LYS A 275 6.86 8.93 -53.18
C LYS A 275 6.20 8.48 -54.49
N ALA A 276 5.35 7.45 -54.44
CA ALA A 276 4.53 7.04 -55.56
C ALA A 276 3.04 7.30 -55.24
N ALA A 277 2.37 7.87 -56.24
CA ALA A 277 1.04 8.42 -56.19
C ALA A 277 -0.03 7.45 -55.66
N PHE A 278 -0.90 7.96 -54.78
CA PHE A 278 -2.22 7.38 -54.55
C PHE A 278 -3.11 7.69 -55.77
N THR A 279 -3.07 6.81 -56.78
CA THR A 279 -4.17 6.64 -57.73
C THR A 279 -4.90 5.35 -57.35
N GLY A 280 -6.22 5.45 -57.17
CA GLY A 280 -7.05 4.37 -56.67
C GLY A 280 -7.08 3.14 -57.57
N ASP A 281 -6.99 1.98 -56.94
CA ASP A 281 -7.73 0.77 -57.31
C ASP A 281 -7.83 -0.11 -56.06
N GLY A 282 -9.00 -0.70 -55.86
CA GLY A 282 -9.34 -1.50 -54.70
C GLY A 282 -9.19 -2.99 -54.98
N SER A 283 -8.34 -3.67 -54.22
CA SER A 283 -8.57 -5.06 -53.79
C SER A 283 -7.42 -5.57 -52.91
N SER A 284 -7.61 -5.59 -51.58
CA SER A 284 -6.97 -6.59 -50.71
C SER A 284 -7.58 -6.56 -49.31
N GLN A 285 -7.93 -7.73 -48.80
CA GLN A 285 -8.71 -7.98 -47.57
C GLN A 285 -8.10 -7.37 -46.28
N PRO A 286 -8.94 -6.98 -45.30
CA PRO A 286 -8.47 -6.47 -44.01
C PRO A 286 -8.00 -7.61 -43.09
N ARG A 287 -6.79 -7.47 -42.53
CA ARG A 287 -6.30 -8.25 -41.38
C ARG A 287 -7.14 -7.92 -40.13
N PRO A 288 -7.32 -8.87 -39.18
CA PRO A 288 -8.17 -8.66 -38.01
C PRO A 288 -7.61 -7.53 -37.14
N ARG A 289 -8.33 -6.40 -37.10
CA ARG A 289 -8.14 -5.34 -36.10
C ARG A 289 -8.70 -5.82 -34.76
N ALA A 290 -7.88 -5.77 -33.72
CA ALA A 290 -8.34 -5.76 -32.33
C ALA A 290 -9.25 -4.53 -32.10
N PRO A 291 -10.20 -4.57 -31.15
CA PRO A 291 -11.28 -3.59 -31.08
C PRO A 291 -10.77 -2.17 -30.81
N PRO A 292 -11.46 -1.14 -31.33
CA PRO A 292 -11.06 0.25 -31.13
C PRO A 292 -11.22 0.62 -29.64
N ILE A 293 -10.14 1.09 -29.02
CA ILE A 293 -10.25 1.98 -27.86
C ILE A 293 -10.99 3.20 -28.39
N GLY A 294 -12.14 3.52 -27.79
CA GLY A 294 -13.03 4.58 -28.26
C GLY A 294 -12.29 5.88 -28.48
N HIS A 295 -12.40 6.42 -29.70
CA HIS A 295 -12.04 7.79 -30.01
C HIS A 295 -12.86 8.73 -29.12
N LEU A 296 -12.27 9.20 -28.01
CA LEU A 296 -12.67 10.46 -27.40
C LEU A 296 -12.02 11.57 -28.23
N VAL A 297 -12.90 12.41 -28.76
CA VAL A 297 -12.65 13.61 -29.56
C VAL A 297 -11.48 14.42 -29.00
N THR A 298 -10.44 14.65 -29.81
CA THR A 298 -9.44 15.70 -29.56
C THR A 298 -9.99 17.03 -30.07
N PRO A 299 -10.18 18.07 -29.22
CA PRO A 299 -10.33 19.44 -29.70
C PRO A 299 -8.96 19.97 -30.14
N GLU A 300 -9.01 20.87 -31.11
CA GLU A 300 -7.91 21.43 -31.88
C GLU A 300 -6.75 22.03 -31.05
N ALA A 301 -5.56 21.95 -31.64
CA ALA A 301 -4.31 22.43 -31.11
C ALA A 301 -4.33 23.94 -30.82
N SER A 302 -4.22 24.29 -29.55
CA SER A 302 -3.62 25.56 -29.11
C SER A 302 -2.36 25.23 -28.31
N ALA A 303 -1.33 26.07 -28.43
CA ALA A 303 0.02 25.86 -27.93
C ALA A 303 0.06 25.32 -26.48
N GLY A 304 0.20 24.01 -26.33
CA GLY A 304 0.43 23.33 -25.05
C GLY A 304 1.93 23.17 -24.78
N PRO A 305 2.31 22.77 -23.55
CA PRO A 305 3.72 22.60 -23.17
C PRO A 305 4.42 21.57 -24.04
N SER A 306 5.73 21.75 -24.23
CA SER A 306 6.59 20.82 -24.97
C SER A 306 6.51 19.44 -24.32
N LEU A 307 5.92 18.48 -25.02
CA LEU A 307 5.93 17.07 -24.61
C LEU A 307 7.26 16.47 -25.08
N ALA A 308 8.22 16.34 -24.18
CA ALA A 308 9.46 15.61 -24.43
C ALA A 308 9.19 14.09 -24.43
N GLY A 309 8.50 13.61 -25.46
CA GLY A 309 8.18 12.19 -25.67
C GLY A 309 9.28 11.45 -26.43
N GLY A 310 10.47 11.33 -25.86
CA GLY A 310 11.56 10.53 -26.43
C GLY A 310 11.70 9.19 -25.70
N ARG A 311 11.83 8.07 -26.44
CA ARG A 311 12.29 6.79 -25.86
C ARG A 311 13.69 6.99 -25.25
N ARG A 312 13.92 6.45 -24.05
CA ARG A 312 15.23 6.48 -23.39
C ARG A 312 16.30 5.90 -24.33
N LYS A 313 17.35 6.68 -24.62
CA LYS A 313 18.49 6.21 -25.41
C LYS A 313 19.27 5.16 -24.60
N PRO A 314 19.88 4.14 -25.23
CA PRO A 314 20.73 3.16 -24.55
C PRO A 314 21.81 3.85 -23.70
N LEU A 315 22.13 3.27 -22.54
CA LEU A 315 23.06 3.85 -21.56
C LEU A 315 24.51 3.89 -22.04
N LEU A 316 24.84 3.00 -22.99
CA LEU A 316 26.17 2.82 -23.54
C LEU A 316 26.10 3.09 -25.05
N PRO A 317 27.01 3.93 -25.61
CA PRO A 317 27.28 3.94 -27.04
C PRO A 317 27.62 2.51 -27.49
N GLU A 318 27.28 2.12 -28.71
CA GLU A 318 27.55 0.77 -29.28
C GLU A 318 29.03 0.33 -29.18
N THR A 319 29.94 1.27 -28.87
CA THR A 319 31.39 1.08 -28.76
C THR A 319 31.93 0.95 -27.33
N VAL A 320 31.12 1.10 -26.28
CA VAL A 320 31.60 1.04 -24.87
C VAL A 320 31.37 -0.34 -24.28
N THR A 321 32.46 -1.04 -23.96
CA THR A 321 32.44 -2.32 -23.23
C THR A 321 31.97 -2.10 -21.80
N SER A 322 30.80 -2.62 -21.41
CA SER A 322 30.34 -2.63 -20.02
C SER A 322 31.33 -3.40 -19.14
N LYS A 323 31.64 -2.89 -17.94
CA LYS A 323 32.29 -3.69 -16.89
C LYS A 323 31.28 -4.75 -16.38
N GLY A 324 31.75 -5.86 -15.82
CA GLY A 324 30.88 -6.93 -15.32
C GLY A 324 30.43 -7.96 -16.38
N LEU A 325 29.71 -8.98 -15.93
CA LEU A 325 29.25 -10.09 -16.77
C LEU A 325 28.04 -9.68 -17.63
N LYS A 326 27.76 -10.44 -18.68
CA LYS A 326 26.62 -10.23 -19.58
C LYS A 326 25.44 -11.14 -19.22
N ILE A 327 24.22 -10.64 -19.42
CA ILE A 327 22.97 -11.38 -19.24
C ILE A 327 22.77 -12.30 -20.45
N GLU A 328 22.59 -13.60 -20.19
CA GLU A 328 22.30 -14.59 -21.24
C GLU A 328 20.81 -14.92 -21.32
N GLU A 329 20.14 -14.95 -20.17
CA GLU A 329 18.83 -15.57 -20.04
C GLU A 329 17.96 -14.85 -19.01
N PHE A 330 16.68 -14.71 -19.35
CA PHE A 330 15.62 -14.34 -18.43
C PHE A 330 14.81 -15.57 -18.03
N ILE A 331 14.55 -15.73 -16.73
CA ILE A 331 13.57 -16.70 -16.23
C ILE A 331 12.45 -15.91 -15.57
N VAL A 332 11.24 -15.92 -16.14
CA VAL A 332 10.09 -15.13 -15.68
C VAL A 332 9.05 -16.04 -15.03
N ILE A 333 8.79 -15.84 -13.75
CA ILE A 333 7.92 -16.70 -12.93
C ILE A 333 6.73 -15.89 -12.44
N ASP A 334 5.53 -16.30 -12.81
CA ASP A 334 4.28 -15.79 -12.24
C ASP A 334 4.16 -16.28 -10.78
N ARG A 335 3.94 -15.38 -9.83
CA ARG A 335 3.79 -15.73 -8.40
C ARG A 335 2.72 -16.79 -8.18
N ARG A 336 1.65 -16.79 -8.99
CA ARG A 336 0.54 -17.75 -8.90
C ARG A 336 0.97 -19.18 -9.22
N THR A 337 2.11 -19.38 -9.89
CA THR A 337 2.71 -20.69 -10.14
C THR A 337 3.24 -21.33 -8.85
N ASP A 338 3.71 -20.52 -7.90
CA ASP A 338 4.24 -20.97 -6.62
C ASP A 338 3.67 -20.13 -5.47
N LEU A 339 2.45 -20.42 -5.05
CA LEU A 339 1.87 -19.77 -3.86
C LEU A 339 2.40 -20.38 -2.55
N PHE A 340 3.04 -21.55 -2.61
CA PHE A 340 3.54 -22.28 -1.44
C PHE A 340 4.67 -21.52 -0.75
N SER A 341 5.68 -21.07 -1.51
CA SER A 341 6.84 -20.33 -0.97
C SER A 341 6.47 -19.03 -0.25
N VAL A 342 5.33 -18.43 -0.57
CA VAL A 342 4.84 -17.24 0.14
C VAL A 342 4.11 -17.63 1.42
N LEU A 343 3.31 -18.71 1.37
CA LEU A 343 2.46 -19.17 2.47
C LEU A 343 3.24 -19.85 3.58
N CYS A 344 4.30 -20.59 3.24
CA CYS A 344 5.18 -21.25 4.20
C CYS A 344 6.07 -20.27 4.98
N THR A 345 6.40 -20.65 6.21
CA THR A 345 7.33 -19.91 7.07
C THR A 345 8.77 -20.07 6.58
N GLN A 346 9.49 -18.94 6.59
CA GLN A 346 10.88 -18.81 6.18
C GLN A 346 11.76 -18.69 7.42
N PHE A 347 12.96 -19.27 7.39
CA PHE A 347 13.83 -19.44 8.55
C PHE A 347 15.22 -18.80 8.42
N THR A 348 15.45 -18.03 7.36
CA THR A 348 16.67 -17.22 7.24
C THR A 348 16.57 -15.96 8.09
N TYR A 349 17.69 -15.44 8.55
CA TYR A 349 17.71 -14.27 9.43
C TYR A 349 16.98 -13.05 8.82
N GLU A 350 17.28 -12.71 7.57
CA GLU A 350 16.63 -11.59 6.88
C GLU A 350 15.12 -11.84 6.67
N SER A 351 14.73 -13.07 6.33
CA SER A 351 13.31 -13.41 6.16
C SER A 351 12.50 -13.31 7.47
N LEU A 352 13.10 -13.66 8.60
CA LEU A 352 12.47 -13.54 9.92
C LEU A 352 12.38 -12.07 10.34
N LEU A 353 13.39 -11.26 10.05
CA LEU A 353 13.34 -9.81 10.26
C LEU A 353 12.23 -9.17 9.43
N ASP A 354 12.10 -9.52 8.15
CA ASP A 354 11.01 -9.03 7.30
C ASP A 354 9.64 -9.46 7.81
N ARG A 355 9.49 -10.72 8.21
CA ARG A 355 8.22 -11.24 8.74
C ARG A 355 7.80 -10.54 10.03
N CYS A 356 8.75 -10.23 10.91
CA CYS A 356 8.46 -9.69 12.24
C CYS A 356 8.41 -8.17 12.27
N LEU A 357 9.28 -7.50 11.51
CA LEU A 357 9.51 -6.05 11.58
C LEU A 357 9.20 -5.33 10.26
N GLY A 358 9.29 -6.01 9.12
CA GLY A 358 9.01 -5.49 7.78
C GLY A 358 10.15 -4.64 7.22
N ILE A 359 10.86 -5.15 6.22
CA ILE A 359 11.99 -4.46 5.59
C ILE A 359 11.47 -3.56 4.45
N ARG A 360 11.92 -2.31 4.44
CA ARG A 360 11.59 -1.34 3.37
C ARG A 360 12.88 -0.72 2.83
N TYR A 361 13.17 -0.99 1.55
CA TYR A 361 14.34 -0.46 0.83
C TYR A 361 15.68 -0.70 1.54
N GLY A 362 15.82 -1.85 2.21
CA GLY A 362 17.02 -2.17 2.99
C GLY A 362 17.08 -1.44 4.35
N TYR A 363 15.95 -1.04 4.92
CA TYR A 363 15.87 -0.46 6.27
C TYR A 363 14.76 -1.07 7.11
N ILE A 364 14.96 -1.04 8.44
CA ILE A 364 13.93 -1.28 9.44
C ILE A 364 13.93 -0.15 10.49
N ASP A 365 12.75 0.23 10.96
CA ASP A 365 12.59 1.18 12.06
C ASP A 365 12.27 0.42 13.34
N VAL A 366 13.15 0.49 14.33
CA VAL A 366 13.08 -0.32 15.55
C VAL A 366 13.23 0.56 16.78
N GLY A 367 12.46 0.27 17.83
CA GLY A 367 12.57 0.92 19.14
C GLY A 367 12.30 -0.08 20.26
N GLU A 368 11.87 0.40 21.42
CA GLU A 368 11.57 -0.48 22.55
C GLU A 368 10.48 -1.51 22.19
N PRO A 369 10.59 -2.77 22.63
CA PRO A 369 11.58 -3.31 23.58
C PRO A 369 12.84 -3.93 22.92
N ILE A 370 13.02 -3.78 21.61
CA ILE A 370 14.13 -4.40 20.87
C ILE A 370 15.40 -3.56 20.97
N LEU A 371 15.27 -2.25 20.82
CA LEU A 371 16.35 -1.27 21.02
C LEU A 371 15.91 -0.23 22.06
N PRO A 372 16.83 0.27 22.90
CA PRO A 372 16.50 1.25 23.95
C PRO A 372 16.03 2.60 23.38
N GLU A 373 16.48 2.95 22.19
CA GLU A 373 16.07 4.16 21.49
C GLU A 373 15.50 3.81 20.11
N ARG A 374 14.56 4.63 19.63
CA ARG A 374 14.00 4.47 18.30
C ARG A 374 15.05 4.84 17.25
N LYS A 375 15.46 3.85 16.46
CA LYS A 375 16.55 3.94 15.47
C LYS A 375 16.15 3.26 14.16
N THR A 376 16.56 3.85 13.04
CA THR A 376 16.50 3.20 11.72
C THR A 376 17.79 2.39 11.53
N VAL A 377 17.66 1.09 11.35
CA VAL A 377 18.79 0.17 11.09
C VAL A 377 18.86 -0.11 9.59
N VAL A 378 20.06 -0.01 9.04
CA VAL A 378 20.34 -0.31 7.63
C VAL A 378 20.59 -1.82 7.51
N LEU A 379 19.81 -2.47 6.66
CA LEU A 379 19.86 -3.89 6.35
C LEU A 379 20.21 -4.06 4.87
N ASN A 380 21.47 -3.82 4.54
CA ASN A 380 21.98 -4.10 3.20
C ASN A 380 23.47 -4.43 3.23
N SER A 381 24.03 -4.75 2.06
CA SER A 381 25.45 -5.11 1.88
C SER A 381 26.47 -4.03 2.31
N ASN A 382 26.04 -2.81 2.69
CA ASN A 382 26.95 -1.85 3.33
C ASN A 382 27.39 -2.30 4.72
N ASP A 383 26.51 -3.03 5.43
CA ASP A 383 26.86 -3.70 6.66
C ASP A 383 27.48 -5.06 6.35
N LYS A 384 28.80 -5.16 6.53
CA LYS A 384 29.58 -6.39 6.27
C LYS A 384 29.21 -7.54 7.20
N LEU A 385 28.71 -7.26 8.41
CA LEU A 385 28.21 -8.29 9.30
C LEU A 385 26.90 -8.82 8.74
N PHE A 386 25.95 -7.93 8.45
CA PHE A 386 24.65 -8.30 7.90
C PHE A 386 24.77 -9.10 6.60
N ASP A 387 25.58 -8.64 5.64
CA ASP A 387 25.82 -9.32 4.35
C ASP A 387 26.24 -10.79 4.53
N ARG A 388 27.00 -11.09 5.59
CA ARG A 388 27.46 -12.46 5.90
C ARG A 388 26.43 -13.32 6.59
N VAL A 389 25.46 -12.73 7.29
CA VAL A 389 24.53 -13.48 8.16
C VAL A 389 23.08 -13.47 7.68
N ARG A 390 22.70 -12.57 6.78
CA ARG A 390 21.31 -12.38 6.32
C ARG A 390 20.66 -13.64 5.76
N ASP A 391 21.42 -14.42 4.99
CA ASP A 391 20.93 -15.63 4.31
C ASP A 391 21.08 -16.90 5.16
N LEU A 392 21.64 -16.80 6.38
CA LEU A 392 21.86 -17.95 7.26
C LEU A 392 20.60 -18.30 8.05
N ARG A 393 20.48 -19.56 8.46
CA ARG A 393 19.44 -19.97 9.40
C ARG A 393 19.69 -19.40 10.78
N MET A 394 18.58 -19.13 11.48
CA MET A 394 18.62 -18.53 12.80
C MET A 394 19.42 -19.35 13.82
N GLU A 395 19.38 -20.69 13.73
CA GLU A 395 20.09 -21.56 14.68
C GLU A 395 21.62 -21.41 14.62
N VAL A 396 22.17 -21.03 13.46
CA VAL A 396 23.61 -20.91 13.23
C VAL A 396 24.14 -19.52 13.58
N LEU A 397 23.25 -18.54 13.79
CA LEU A 397 23.62 -17.14 13.96
C LEU A 397 24.37 -16.87 15.27
N GLY A 398 23.94 -17.49 16.38
CA GLY A 398 24.50 -17.26 17.71
C GLY A 398 26.02 -17.45 17.81
N PRO A 399 26.57 -18.62 17.43
CA PRO A 399 28.01 -18.86 17.41
C PRO A 399 28.81 -17.86 16.56
N LEU A 400 28.25 -17.41 15.43
CA LEU A 400 28.91 -16.45 14.53
C LEU A 400 28.96 -15.04 15.11
N LEU A 401 27.87 -14.59 15.75
CA LEU A 401 27.85 -13.30 16.46
C LEU A 401 28.83 -13.32 17.64
N HIS A 402 28.90 -14.42 18.40
CA HIS A 402 29.87 -14.58 19.48
C HIS A 402 31.32 -14.55 18.98
N LYS A 403 31.62 -15.25 17.87
CA LYS A 403 32.94 -15.23 17.23
C LYS A 403 33.32 -13.81 16.80
N LYS A 404 32.37 -13.05 16.24
CA LYS A 404 32.60 -11.65 15.84
C LYS A 404 32.84 -10.75 17.06
N ALA A 405 32.10 -10.94 18.15
CA ALA A 405 32.31 -10.23 19.42
C ALA A 405 33.74 -10.47 19.96
N SER A 406 34.18 -11.73 19.95
CA SER A 406 35.52 -12.13 20.40
C SER A 406 36.63 -11.45 19.58
N GLN A 407 36.49 -11.42 18.24
CA GLN A 407 37.45 -10.75 17.34
C GLN A 407 37.56 -9.24 17.61
N ILE A 408 36.44 -8.56 17.92
CA ILE A 408 36.44 -7.14 18.26
C ILE A 408 37.15 -6.91 19.60
N GLN A 409 36.90 -7.76 20.60
CA GLN A 409 37.54 -7.68 21.90
C GLN A 409 39.06 -7.93 21.85
N GLU A 410 39.50 -8.90 21.04
CA GLU A 410 40.91 -9.12 20.75
C GLU A 410 41.55 -7.87 20.13
N THR A 411 40.88 -7.25 19.16
CA THR A 411 41.35 -6.01 18.52
C THR A 411 41.47 -4.88 19.53
N TYR A 412 40.54 -4.71 20.47
CA TYR A 412 40.69 -3.69 21.52
C TYR A 412 41.86 -3.98 22.47
N SER A 413 42.13 -5.26 22.76
CA SER A 413 43.23 -5.70 23.62
C SER A 413 44.62 -5.55 22.96
N GLU A 414 44.70 -5.52 21.62
CA GLU A 414 45.96 -5.28 20.89
C GLU A 414 46.61 -3.93 21.26
N LYS A 415 45.80 -2.93 21.68
CA LYS A 415 46.27 -1.59 22.04
C LYS A 415 47.39 -1.61 23.09
N ASP A 416 47.26 -2.48 24.08
CA ASP A 416 48.13 -2.53 25.25
C ASP A 416 49.51 -3.12 24.94
N ARG A 417 49.71 -3.64 23.72
CA ARG A 417 50.92 -4.32 23.26
C ARG A 417 51.73 -3.51 22.24
N LEU A 418 51.26 -2.32 21.85
CA LEU A 418 51.88 -1.50 20.82
C LEU A 418 53.03 -0.66 21.39
N SER A 419 54.19 -0.69 20.75
CA SER A 419 55.38 0.05 21.19
C SER A 419 56.05 0.92 20.12
N ASP A 420 55.70 0.74 18.83
CA ASP A 420 56.23 1.54 17.72
C ASP A 420 55.15 2.36 16.97
N ILE A 421 55.56 3.47 16.35
CA ILE A 421 54.68 4.41 15.64
C ILE A 421 54.01 3.77 14.38
N PRO A 422 54.72 3.01 13.52
CA PRO A 422 54.08 2.28 12.42
C PRO A 422 52.97 1.32 12.84
N GLN A 423 53.17 0.54 13.90
CA GLN A 423 52.20 -0.38 14.48
C GLN A 423 50.99 0.38 15.03
N MET A 424 51.21 1.54 15.67
CA MET A 424 50.10 2.41 16.10
C MET A 424 49.26 2.91 14.92
N LYS A 425 49.88 3.27 13.79
CA LYS A 425 49.14 3.67 12.58
C LYS A 425 48.29 2.52 12.03
N MET A 426 48.86 1.32 11.90
CA MET A 426 48.13 0.13 11.44
C MET A 426 47.00 -0.25 12.40
N TYR A 427 47.22 -0.13 13.70
CA TYR A 427 46.19 -0.34 14.72
C TYR A 427 45.06 0.68 14.61
N MET A 428 45.35 1.96 14.37
CA MET A 428 44.30 2.99 14.24
C MET A 428 43.32 2.71 13.09
N ASP A 429 43.80 2.17 11.97
CA ASP A 429 42.93 1.76 10.86
C ASP A 429 42.07 0.54 11.23
N LYS A 430 42.66 -0.47 11.90
CA LYS A 430 41.91 -1.62 12.43
C LYS A 430 40.87 -1.20 13.48
N PHE A 431 41.23 -0.28 14.38
CA PHE A 431 40.38 0.21 15.45
C PHE A 431 39.12 0.89 14.90
N LYS A 432 39.26 1.76 13.89
CA LYS A 432 38.10 2.38 13.21
C LYS A 432 37.16 1.34 12.62
N SER A 433 37.71 0.29 11.99
CA SER A 433 36.90 -0.82 11.46
C SER A 433 36.21 -1.60 12.58
N ALA A 434 36.92 -1.92 13.67
CA ALA A 434 36.36 -2.63 14.81
C ALA A 434 35.27 -1.83 15.54
N GLN A 435 35.40 -0.50 15.61
CA GLN A 435 34.39 0.38 16.19
C GLN A 435 33.10 0.39 15.38
N ALA A 436 33.18 0.44 14.04
CA ALA A 436 32.02 0.34 13.17
C ALA A 436 31.34 -1.04 13.28
N ASP A 437 32.15 -2.11 13.26
CA ASP A 437 31.67 -3.48 13.44
C ASP A 437 31.01 -3.70 14.82
N HIS A 438 31.48 -3.02 15.87
CA HIS A 438 30.91 -3.11 17.22
C HIS A 438 29.50 -2.52 17.29
N ALA A 439 29.24 -1.39 16.63
CA ALA A 439 27.92 -0.78 16.58
C ALA A 439 26.92 -1.66 15.81
N SER A 440 27.33 -2.19 14.65
CA SER A 440 26.56 -3.15 13.86
C SER A 440 26.27 -4.43 14.65
N LEU A 441 27.28 -5.00 15.32
CA LEU A 441 27.13 -6.19 16.14
C LEU A 441 26.09 -5.99 17.26
N ALA A 442 26.09 -4.83 17.93
CA ALA A 442 25.12 -4.54 18.98
C ALA A 442 23.67 -4.52 18.44
N ASP A 443 23.44 -3.88 17.29
CA ASP A 443 22.13 -3.87 16.62
C ASP A 443 21.69 -5.31 16.28
N HIS A 444 22.57 -6.09 15.65
CA HIS A 444 22.26 -7.46 15.22
C HIS A 444 22.09 -8.45 16.37
N VAL A 445 22.82 -8.31 17.49
CA VAL A 445 22.60 -9.12 18.69
C VAL A 445 21.20 -8.89 19.25
N ASN A 446 20.75 -7.64 19.34
CA ASN A 446 19.40 -7.31 19.83
C ASN A 446 18.31 -7.84 18.89
N LEU A 447 18.47 -7.62 17.59
CA LEU A 447 17.55 -8.12 16.55
C LEU A 447 17.50 -9.65 16.52
N ALA A 448 18.65 -10.32 16.64
CA ALA A 448 18.76 -11.77 16.70
C ALA A 448 18.10 -12.32 17.98
N SER A 449 18.32 -11.69 19.13
CA SER A 449 17.69 -12.09 20.38
C SER A 449 16.16 -12.01 20.29
N PHE A 450 15.62 -10.94 19.70
CA PHE A 450 14.18 -10.76 19.51
C PHE A 450 13.58 -11.82 18.58
N THR A 451 14.19 -12.03 17.40
CA THR A 451 13.71 -13.03 16.43
C THR A 451 13.81 -14.45 16.97
N SER A 452 14.90 -14.79 17.67
CA SER A 452 15.06 -16.09 18.33
C SER A 452 13.97 -16.31 19.39
N ALA A 453 13.69 -15.33 20.24
CA ALA A 453 12.64 -15.44 21.26
C ALA A 453 11.26 -15.67 20.62
N LEU A 454 10.98 -15.00 19.50
CA LEU A 454 9.73 -15.14 18.76
C LEU A 454 9.56 -16.53 18.14
N THR A 455 10.62 -17.09 17.56
CA THR A 455 10.57 -18.45 16.98
C THR A 455 10.29 -19.53 18.02
N GLN A 456 10.64 -19.31 19.29
CA GLN A 456 10.41 -20.26 20.39
C GLN A 456 9.01 -20.17 21.00
N MET A 457 8.18 -19.21 20.56
CA MET A 457 6.83 -19.05 21.10
C MET A 457 5.92 -20.23 20.71
N PRO A 458 5.07 -20.73 21.62
CA PRO A 458 4.18 -21.87 21.34
C PRO A 458 3.31 -21.69 20.09
N TRP A 459 2.77 -20.49 19.87
CA TRP A 459 1.96 -20.19 18.70
C TRP A 459 2.75 -20.29 17.39
N PHE A 460 4.04 -19.95 17.40
CA PHE A 460 4.90 -19.98 16.21
C PHE A 460 5.23 -21.42 15.87
N GLN A 461 5.59 -22.20 16.90
CA GLN A 461 5.83 -23.63 16.79
C GLN A 461 4.58 -24.38 16.31
N GLN A 462 3.41 -24.08 16.88
CA GLN A 462 2.14 -24.65 16.44
C GLN A 462 1.85 -24.29 14.98
N GLN A 463 2.00 -23.03 14.58
CA GLN A 463 1.80 -22.62 13.18
C GLN A 463 2.72 -23.40 12.24
N TRP A 464 4.01 -23.50 12.55
CA TRP A 464 4.97 -24.23 11.74
C TRP A 464 4.65 -25.72 11.66
N GLN A 465 4.31 -26.37 12.77
CA GLN A 465 3.90 -27.78 12.81
C GLN A 465 2.68 -28.03 11.91
N VAL A 466 1.72 -27.10 11.90
CA VAL A 466 0.54 -27.19 11.03
C VAL A 466 0.94 -27.00 9.56
N GLU A 467 1.81 -26.04 9.26
CA GLU A 467 2.33 -25.84 7.89
C GLU A 467 3.05 -27.10 7.38
N ASP A 468 3.94 -27.68 8.18
CA ASP A 468 4.65 -28.92 7.83
C ASP A 468 3.69 -30.11 7.67
N GLY A 469 2.72 -30.25 8.59
CA GLY A 469 1.72 -31.30 8.53
C GLY A 469 0.82 -31.22 7.30
N LEU A 470 0.46 -30.00 6.86
CA LEU A 470 -0.25 -29.78 5.60
C LEU A 470 0.62 -30.13 4.39
N MET A 471 1.88 -29.69 4.36
CA MET A 471 2.79 -29.92 3.24
C MET A 471 3.16 -31.41 3.06
N SER A 472 3.39 -32.11 4.17
CA SER A 472 3.63 -33.57 4.20
C SER A 472 2.37 -34.36 3.88
N GLY A 473 1.20 -33.86 4.27
CA GLY A 473 -0.12 -34.49 4.09
C GLY A 473 -0.59 -35.28 5.31
N THR A 474 0.05 -35.10 6.47
CA THR A 474 -0.37 -35.70 7.75
C THR A 474 -1.58 -34.99 8.36
N ILE A 475 -1.78 -33.71 8.05
CA ILE A 475 -2.95 -32.93 8.47
C ILE A 475 -3.95 -32.83 7.33
N THR A 476 -5.18 -33.27 7.59
CA THR A 476 -6.29 -33.19 6.64
C THR A 476 -7.03 -31.85 6.73
N PRO A 477 -7.74 -31.40 5.66
CA PRO A 477 -8.58 -30.21 5.72
C PRO A 477 -9.66 -30.24 6.80
N ALA A 478 -10.13 -31.43 7.21
CA ALA A 478 -11.11 -31.57 8.28
C ALA A 478 -10.48 -31.29 9.64
N GLN A 479 -9.32 -31.86 9.94
CA GLN A 479 -8.57 -31.59 11.17
C GLN A 479 -8.14 -30.13 11.27
N LEU A 480 -7.88 -29.47 10.13
CA LEU A 480 -7.57 -28.04 10.12
C LEU A 480 -8.72 -27.20 10.68
N VAL A 481 -9.98 -27.61 10.55
CA VAL A 481 -11.11 -26.87 11.14
C VAL A 481 -10.98 -26.80 12.65
N ASP A 482 -10.69 -27.94 13.27
CA ASP A 482 -10.53 -28.06 14.72
C ASP A 482 -9.30 -27.28 15.18
N ILE A 483 -8.16 -27.42 14.49
CA ILE A 483 -6.94 -26.66 14.78
C ILE A 483 -7.18 -25.15 14.66
N VAL A 484 -7.86 -24.71 13.60
CA VAL A 484 -8.18 -23.28 13.41
C VAL A 484 -9.11 -22.80 14.51
N ASN A 485 -10.08 -23.60 14.95
CA ASN A 485 -10.91 -23.28 16.10
C ASN A 485 -10.09 -23.17 17.37
N ASP A 486 -9.21 -24.12 17.67
CA ASP A 486 -8.34 -24.09 18.85
C ASP A 486 -7.39 -22.89 18.83
N MET A 487 -6.90 -22.52 17.64
CA MET A 487 -6.09 -21.31 17.42
C MET A 487 -6.91 -20.03 17.57
N MET A 488 -8.22 -20.11 17.32
CA MET A 488 -9.18 -19.02 17.53
C MET A 488 -9.74 -18.98 18.96
N GLU A 489 -9.71 -20.09 19.68
CA GLU A 489 -10.14 -20.20 21.06
C GLU A 489 -9.08 -19.60 22.02
N PRO A 490 -9.50 -18.84 23.04
CA PRO A 490 -8.58 -18.30 24.03
C PRO A 490 -8.13 -19.40 25.01
N ASN A 491 -7.08 -20.15 24.68
CA ASN A 491 -6.48 -21.12 25.61
C ASN A 491 -5.60 -20.41 26.69
N LEU A 492 -6.15 -20.28 27.92
CA LEU A 492 -5.49 -19.90 29.21
C LEU A 492 -4.70 -21.10 29.81
N PRO A 493 -3.65 -20.97 30.69
CA PRO A 493 -3.41 -19.95 31.74
C PRO A 493 -1.95 -19.44 31.89
N GLN A 494 -1.76 -18.25 32.48
CA GLN A 494 -0.54 -17.94 33.26
C GLN A 494 -0.92 -17.55 34.69
N PRO A 495 -0.12 -17.95 35.71
CA PRO A 495 -0.40 -17.57 37.08
C PRO A 495 -0.34 -16.06 37.24
N VAL A 496 -1.47 -15.47 37.62
CA VAL A 496 -1.58 -14.08 38.05
C VAL A 496 -0.74 -13.92 39.31
N LYS A 497 0.43 -13.29 39.18
CA LYS A 497 1.00 -12.52 40.28
C LYS A 497 0.57 -11.08 40.07
N ASP A 498 -0.13 -10.53 41.06
CA ASP A 498 -0.54 -9.14 41.20
C ASP A 498 -1.61 -8.62 40.22
N GLY A 499 -2.86 -9.06 40.41
CA GLY A 499 -4.05 -8.21 40.21
C GLY A 499 -4.44 -7.76 38.79
N GLN A 500 -3.73 -8.15 37.74
CA GLN A 500 -4.12 -7.90 36.35
C GLN A 500 -4.89 -9.08 35.76
N GLN A 501 -6.10 -8.82 35.23
CA GLN A 501 -6.83 -9.78 34.40
C GLN A 501 -6.17 -9.92 33.01
N PRO A 502 -6.20 -11.11 32.39
CA PRO A 502 -5.64 -11.33 31.07
C PRO A 502 -6.42 -10.55 30.00
N THR A 503 -5.72 -9.71 29.24
CA THR A 503 -6.25 -9.02 28.04
C THR A 503 -6.45 -10.00 26.89
N PRO A 504 -7.66 -10.16 26.32
CA PRO A 504 -7.86 -10.79 25.02
C PRO A 504 -7.43 -9.79 23.94
N GLY A 505 -6.30 -10.03 23.29
CA GLY A 505 -5.79 -9.12 22.27
C GLY A 505 -4.77 -9.80 21.37
N SER A 506 -5.05 -9.78 20.06
CA SER A 506 -4.19 -10.18 18.93
C SER A 506 -4.07 -11.68 18.61
N GLN A 507 -5.16 -12.30 18.19
CA GLN A 507 -5.04 -13.40 17.23
C GLN A 507 -4.91 -12.81 15.82
N PRO A 508 -3.83 -13.08 15.09
CA PRO A 508 -3.65 -12.46 13.78
C PRO A 508 -4.40 -13.29 12.75
N LEU A 509 -5.56 -12.78 12.30
CA LEU A 509 -6.39 -13.32 11.22
C LEU A 509 -5.55 -13.76 10.01
N ASP A 510 -4.44 -13.07 9.72
CA ASP A 510 -3.48 -13.43 8.68
C ASP A 510 -2.87 -14.83 8.87
N ARG A 511 -2.59 -15.27 10.10
CA ARG A 511 -2.04 -16.61 10.35
C ARG A 511 -3.06 -17.69 9.99
N VAL A 512 -4.30 -17.52 10.45
CA VAL A 512 -5.39 -18.46 10.16
C VAL A 512 -5.69 -18.49 8.67
N LEU A 513 -5.82 -17.32 8.02
CA LEU A 513 -6.06 -17.24 6.58
C LEU A 513 -4.92 -17.85 5.77
N ARG A 514 -3.65 -17.69 6.19
CA ARG A 514 -2.50 -18.33 5.55
C ARG A 514 -2.57 -19.85 5.62
N LEU A 515 -2.93 -20.43 6.76
CA LEU A 515 -3.10 -21.88 6.91
C LEU A 515 -4.25 -22.40 6.04
N ILE A 516 -5.36 -21.68 5.99
CA ILE A 516 -6.51 -22.01 5.12
C ILE A 516 -6.10 -21.95 3.65
N CYS A 517 -5.37 -20.91 3.24
CA CYS A 517 -4.80 -20.80 1.89
C CYS A 517 -3.85 -21.95 1.60
N LEU A 518 -2.91 -22.24 2.50
CA LEU A 518 -1.93 -23.30 2.30
C LEU A 518 -2.63 -24.66 2.12
N CYS A 519 -3.60 -24.95 2.98
CA CYS A 519 -4.44 -26.13 2.86
C CYS A 519 -5.17 -26.19 1.52
N SER A 520 -5.76 -25.08 1.08
CA SER A 520 -6.42 -25.00 -0.23
C SER A 520 -5.45 -25.25 -1.39
N VAL A 521 -4.29 -24.60 -1.41
CA VAL A 521 -3.33 -24.71 -2.52
C VAL A 521 -2.73 -26.13 -2.56
N VAL A 522 -2.38 -26.70 -1.41
CA VAL A 522 -1.83 -28.06 -1.28
C VAL A 522 -2.84 -29.13 -1.69
N ASN A 523 -4.11 -29.00 -1.30
CA ASN A 523 -5.13 -30.01 -1.62
C ASN A 523 -5.82 -29.78 -2.98
N GLY A 524 -5.50 -28.69 -3.68
CA GLY A 524 -6.20 -28.28 -4.90
C GLY A 524 -7.63 -27.78 -4.65
N GLY A 525 -7.92 -27.35 -3.42
CA GLY A 525 -9.19 -26.80 -2.97
C GLY A 525 -9.67 -27.41 -1.66
N ILE A 526 -10.70 -26.79 -1.09
CA ILE A 526 -11.38 -27.22 0.13
C ILE A 526 -12.81 -27.63 -0.23
N LYS A 527 -13.27 -28.75 0.33
CA LYS A 527 -14.64 -29.22 0.13
C LYS A 527 -15.65 -28.21 0.69
N MET A 528 -16.78 -28.05 0.02
CA MET A 528 -17.82 -27.08 0.40
C MET A 528 -18.24 -27.20 1.88
N LYS A 529 -18.40 -28.41 2.42
CA LYS A 529 -18.72 -28.63 3.84
C LYS A 529 -17.67 -28.02 4.79
N THR A 530 -16.40 -28.31 4.55
CA THR A 530 -15.27 -27.79 5.34
C THR A 530 -15.13 -26.28 5.18
N PHE A 531 -15.27 -25.77 3.95
CA PHE A 531 -15.24 -24.34 3.68
C PHE A 531 -16.34 -23.58 4.43
N LYS A 532 -17.58 -24.10 4.44
CA LYS A 532 -18.69 -23.52 5.21
C LYS A 532 -18.40 -23.49 6.71
N ALA A 533 -17.80 -24.57 7.26
CA ALA A 533 -17.42 -24.61 8.67
C ALA A 533 -16.37 -23.54 9.01
N LEU A 534 -15.27 -23.48 8.25
CA LEU A 534 -14.24 -22.45 8.42
C LEU A 534 -14.80 -21.03 8.27
N THR A 535 -15.65 -20.81 7.27
CA THR A 535 -16.26 -19.49 7.00
C THR A 535 -17.19 -19.08 8.14
N LYS A 536 -18.01 -20.00 8.65
CA LYS A 536 -18.88 -19.76 9.79
C LYS A 536 -18.05 -19.31 10.99
N ASN A 537 -17.01 -20.05 11.35
CA ASN A 537 -16.19 -19.75 12.52
C ASN A 537 -15.46 -18.41 12.34
N LEU A 538 -14.89 -18.15 11.16
CA LEU A 538 -14.28 -16.85 10.86
C LEU A 538 -15.26 -15.68 10.95
N ILE A 539 -16.50 -15.84 10.46
CA ILE A 539 -17.53 -14.80 10.55
C ILE A 539 -17.98 -14.57 11.99
N GLU A 540 -18.10 -15.63 12.80
CA GLU A 540 -18.43 -15.54 14.22
C GLU A 540 -17.38 -14.72 14.99
N TRP A 541 -16.09 -14.93 14.71
CA TRP A 541 -15.00 -14.23 15.40
C TRP A 541 -14.68 -12.83 14.84
N TYR A 542 -14.62 -12.66 13.52
CA TYR A 542 -14.09 -11.45 12.86
C TYR A 542 -15.16 -10.62 12.13
N GLY A 543 -16.39 -11.12 12.06
CA GLY A 543 -17.52 -10.43 11.45
C GLY A 543 -17.60 -10.57 9.91
N PRO A 544 -18.83 -10.53 9.34
CA PRO A 544 -19.04 -10.79 7.93
C PRO A 544 -18.51 -9.68 7.01
N LYS A 545 -18.47 -8.42 7.48
CA LYS A 545 -17.99 -7.26 6.70
C LYS A 545 -16.53 -7.39 6.30
N LEU A 546 -15.71 -7.99 7.15
CA LEU A 546 -14.29 -8.22 6.88
C LEU A 546 -14.07 -9.54 6.13
N ILE A 547 -14.66 -10.63 6.63
CA ILE A 547 -14.36 -11.98 6.14
C ILE A 547 -14.93 -12.25 4.74
N VAL A 548 -16.16 -11.82 4.44
CA VAL A 548 -16.79 -12.14 3.15
C VAL A 548 -16.02 -11.55 1.96
N PRO A 549 -15.65 -10.25 1.94
CA PRO A 549 -14.82 -9.69 0.88
C PRO A 549 -13.43 -10.32 0.79
N LEU A 550 -12.80 -10.65 1.94
CA LEU A 550 -11.49 -11.30 1.96
C LEU A 550 -11.53 -12.68 1.30
N LEU A 551 -12.48 -13.54 1.70
CA LEU A 551 -12.63 -14.87 1.11
C LEU A 551 -12.97 -14.80 -0.39
N HIS A 552 -13.77 -13.81 -0.80
CA HIS A 552 -14.05 -13.57 -2.22
C HIS A 552 -12.77 -13.23 -3.00
N HIS A 553 -11.95 -12.28 -2.53
CA HIS A 553 -10.68 -11.92 -3.17
C HIS A 553 -9.66 -13.06 -3.18
N MET A 554 -9.57 -13.83 -2.08
CA MET A 554 -8.71 -15.03 -2.00
C MET A 554 -9.13 -16.08 -3.02
N THR A 555 -10.45 -16.21 -3.25
CA THR A 555 -10.98 -17.11 -4.27
C THR A 555 -10.64 -16.62 -5.68
N ALA A 556 -10.81 -15.32 -5.94
CA ALA A 556 -10.53 -14.70 -7.24
C ALA A 556 -9.06 -14.90 -7.68
N CYS A 557 -8.10 -14.73 -6.76
CA CYS A 557 -6.67 -14.92 -7.07
C CYS A 557 -6.21 -16.39 -6.99
N GLY A 558 -7.08 -17.32 -6.58
CA GLY A 558 -6.79 -18.75 -6.49
C GLY A 558 -5.98 -19.20 -5.28
N LEU A 559 -5.80 -18.31 -4.27
CA LEU A 559 -5.32 -18.67 -2.94
C LEU A 559 -6.30 -19.59 -2.20
N LEU A 560 -7.59 -19.44 -2.51
CA LEU A 560 -8.66 -20.30 -2.00
C LEU A 560 -9.45 -20.89 -3.18
N LYS A 561 -9.72 -22.19 -3.14
CA LYS A 561 -10.58 -22.87 -4.12
C LYS A 561 -11.59 -23.70 -3.35
N VAL A 562 -12.85 -23.66 -3.78
CA VAL A 562 -13.93 -24.41 -3.15
C VAL A 562 -14.48 -25.40 -4.16
N SER A 563 -14.49 -26.69 -3.82
CA SER A 563 -15.02 -27.75 -4.69
C SER A 563 -16.49 -28.05 -4.39
N SER A 564 -17.28 -28.38 -5.43
CA SER A 564 -18.64 -28.88 -5.30
C SER A 564 -18.66 -30.33 -4.74
N ASP A 565 -19.73 -30.71 -4.03
CA ASP A 565 -19.89 -32.08 -3.47
C ASP A 565 -20.25 -33.12 -4.55
N THR A 566 -20.65 -32.67 -5.74
CA THR A 566 -20.88 -33.49 -6.93
C THR A 566 -19.53 -33.74 -7.61
N GLY A 567 -18.91 -34.90 -7.36
CA GLY A 567 -17.54 -35.26 -7.75
C GLY A 567 -17.13 -35.22 -9.24
N ALA A 568 -17.86 -34.51 -10.11
CA ALA A 568 -17.49 -34.27 -11.50
C ALA A 568 -16.26 -33.37 -11.64
N ASP A 569 -16.09 -32.36 -10.77
CA ASP A 569 -14.91 -31.49 -10.78
C ASP A 569 -13.66 -32.17 -10.18
N LEU A 570 -13.84 -33.34 -9.54
CA LEU A 570 -12.80 -34.08 -8.82
C LEU A 570 -12.10 -35.17 -9.65
N VAL A 571 -12.51 -35.41 -10.90
CA VAL A 571 -11.88 -36.44 -11.76
C VAL A 571 -10.40 -36.11 -12.08
N SER A 572 -9.90 -34.93 -11.70
CA SER A 572 -8.47 -34.58 -11.74
C SER A 572 -7.79 -34.36 -10.37
N SER A 573 -8.39 -34.84 -9.27
CA SER A 573 -7.79 -35.06 -7.93
C SER A 573 -6.58 -34.17 -7.55
N GLY A 574 -6.86 -33.01 -6.94
CA GLY A 574 -5.87 -32.02 -6.50
C GLY A 574 -4.86 -32.49 -5.44
N SER A 575 -5.23 -33.43 -4.54
CA SER A 575 -4.28 -34.01 -3.57
C SER A 575 -3.18 -34.83 -4.25
N GLY A 576 -3.54 -35.55 -5.32
CA GLY A 576 -2.58 -36.27 -6.17
C GLY A 576 -1.74 -35.31 -7.01
N LYS A 577 -2.23 -34.11 -7.32
CA LYS A 577 -1.48 -33.08 -8.04
C LYS A 577 -0.31 -32.57 -7.20
N TRP A 578 -0.54 -32.21 -5.92
CA TRP A 578 0.55 -31.82 -5.03
C TRP A 578 1.56 -32.95 -4.80
N GLN A 579 1.11 -34.19 -4.58
CA GLN A 579 2.05 -35.31 -4.44
C GLN A 579 2.91 -35.54 -5.69
N ARG A 580 2.30 -35.47 -6.88
CA ARG A 580 3.04 -35.52 -8.15
C ARG A 580 4.03 -34.37 -8.26
N MET A 581 3.65 -33.14 -7.87
CA MET A 581 4.56 -32.00 -7.87
C MET A 581 5.72 -32.18 -6.87
N LYS A 582 5.44 -32.66 -5.65
CA LYS A 582 6.48 -32.95 -4.65
C LYS A 582 7.52 -33.92 -5.17
N GLN A 583 7.07 -34.99 -5.83
CA GLN A 583 7.95 -36.00 -6.42
C GLN A 583 8.69 -35.46 -7.66
N ALA A 584 7.96 -34.85 -8.60
CA ALA A 584 8.50 -34.36 -9.87
C ALA A 584 9.58 -33.27 -9.69
N PHE A 585 9.42 -32.42 -8.68
CA PHE A 585 10.32 -31.29 -8.42
C PHE A 585 11.17 -31.47 -7.15
N ASN A 586 11.09 -32.63 -6.48
CA ASN A 586 11.77 -32.91 -5.22
C ASN A 586 11.60 -31.76 -4.19
N LEU A 587 10.36 -31.41 -3.88
CA LEU A 587 10.04 -30.20 -3.11
C LEU A 587 10.17 -30.37 -1.60
N VAL A 588 10.28 -31.61 -1.10
CA VAL A 588 10.40 -31.90 0.34
C VAL A 588 11.57 -32.84 0.55
N VAL A 589 12.53 -32.43 1.37
CA VAL A 589 13.73 -33.21 1.71
C VAL A 589 13.59 -33.72 3.14
N ALA A 590 13.62 -35.04 3.32
CA ALA A 590 13.58 -35.68 4.64
C ALA A 590 14.95 -35.56 5.34
N GLY A 591 14.97 -35.11 6.61
CA GLY A 591 16.20 -35.00 7.42
C GLY A 591 16.55 -33.60 7.95
N GLY A 592 15.59 -32.66 7.98
CA GLY A 592 15.81 -31.31 8.54
C GLY A 592 15.37 -31.11 9.99
N GLY A 593 15.11 -32.20 10.73
CA GLY A 593 14.82 -32.13 12.16
C GLY A 593 16.11 -32.01 12.98
N PRO A 594 16.04 -31.50 14.23
CA PRO A 594 17.19 -31.48 15.12
C PRO A 594 17.45 -32.92 15.60
N GLU A 595 18.36 -33.63 14.94
CA GLU A 595 18.96 -34.83 15.50
C GLU A 595 20.40 -34.52 15.89
N ASP A 596 20.74 -35.00 17.08
CA ASP A 596 22.00 -34.81 17.80
C ASP A 596 23.20 -35.29 16.96
N ASP A 597 24.03 -34.37 16.47
CA ASP A 597 25.35 -34.71 15.91
C ASP A 597 26.44 -34.08 16.79
N ASP A 598 26.87 -34.88 17.76
CA ASP A 598 27.99 -34.61 18.66
C ASP A 598 29.30 -34.76 17.89
N GLY A 599 29.79 -33.71 17.23
CA GLY A 599 31.04 -33.80 16.48
C GLY A 599 31.69 -32.46 16.15
N GLU A 600 32.83 -32.18 16.80
CA GLU A 600 33.75 -31.08 16.52
C GLU A 600 34.09 -30.96 15.02
N SER A 601 33.34 -30.15 14.28
CA SER A 601 33.69 -29.68 12.94
C SER A 601 32.99 -28.34 12.66
N ASP A 602 33.58 -27.53 11.78
CA ASP A 602 33.22 -26.11 11.56
C ASP A 602 31.69 -25.90 11.38
N PRO A 603 30.99 -25.17 12.26
CA PRO A 603 29.51 -25.17 12.36
C PRO A 603 28.75 -24.62 11.15
N GLY A 604 29.46 -24.02 10.17
CA GLY A 604 28.87 -23.42 8.98
C GLY A 604 28.82 -24.32 7.74
N SER A 605 29.56 -25.44 7.71
CA SER A 605 29.70 -26.23 6.47
C SER A 605 28.73 -27.40 6.36
N ASN A 606 28.35 -28.05 7.47
CA ASN A 606 27.71 -29.37 7.39
C ASN A 606 26.17 -29.34 7.37
N ILE A 607 25.49 -28.48 8.14
CA ILE A 607 24.00 -28.49 8.18
C ILE A 607 23.36 -27.91 6.89
N ALA A 608 24.11 -27.08 6.16
CA ALA A 608 23.67 -26.44 4.90
C ALA A 608 24.07 -27.22 3.63
N ALA A 609 24.94 -28.24 3.73
CA ALA A 609 25.40 -29.02 2.57
C ALA A 609 24.34 -30.05 2.12
N ASP A 610 23.68 -30.72 3.06
CA ASP A 610 22.76 -31.83 2.76
C ASP A 610 21.34 -31.41 2.36
N THR A 611 20.86 -30.23 2.77
CA THR A 611 19.48 -29.78 2.51
C THR A 611 19.32 -28.91 1.24
N GLY A 612 20.42 -28.52 0.58
CA GLY A 612 20.38 -27.74 -0.66
C GLY A 612 19.65 -26.40 -0.52
N ILE A 613 18.76 -26.06 -1.46
CA ILE A 613 17.93 -24.83 -1.41
C ILE A 613 16.78 -24.91 -0.39
N ALA A 614 16.49 -26.09 0.17
CA ALA A 614 15.38 -26.29 1.11
C ALA A 614 15.66 -25.75 2.51
N TYR A 615 16.91 -25.40 2.79
CA TYR A 615 17.35 -24.89 4.08
C TYR A 615 16.61 -23.60 4.51
N ALA A 616 16.20 -22.77 3.54
CA ALA A 616 15.50 -21.51 3.81
C ALA A 616 14.08 -21.70 4.38
N TYR A 617 13.49 -22.89 4.23
CA TYR A 617 12.12 -23.24 4.64
C TYR A 617 12.06 -24.56 5.41
N SER A 618 13.15 -24.91 6.11
CA SER A 618 13.23 -26.09 6.99
C SER A 618 12.72 -27.39 6.36
N GLY A 619 13.16 -27.69 5.14
CA GLY A 619 12.87 -28.96 4.44
C GLY A 619 12.02 -28.81 3.18
N TYR A 620 11.30 -27.70 3.01
CA TYR A 620 10.64 -27.35 1.76
C TYR A 620 11.62 -26.62 0.81
N ALA A 621 11.75 -27.10 -0.43
CA ALA A 621 12.47 -26.38 -1.48
C ALA A 621 11.50 -25.48 -2.25
N PRO A 622 11.73 -24.15 -2.30
CA PRO A 622 10.89 -23.23 -3.06
C PRO A 622 10.75 -23.68 -4.50
N LEU A 623 9.50 -23.91 -4.93
CA LEU A 623 9.23 -24.40 -6.29
C LEU A 623 9.75 -23.40 -7.33
N SER A 624 9.61 -22.10 -7.09
CA SER A 624 10.15 -21.04 -7.94
C SER A 624 11.67 -21.17 -8.15
N VAL A 625 12.44 -21.43 -7.10
CA VAL A 625 13.90 -21.60 -7.17
C VAL A 625 14.27 -22.96 -7.78
N ARG A 626 13.45 -23.99 -7.55
CA ARG A 626 13.63 -25.29 -8.20
C ARG A 626 13.45 -25.20 -9.73
N LEU A 627 12.51 -24.38 -10.20
CA LEU A 627 12.34 -24.12 -11.63
C LEU A 627 13.58 -23.47 -12.26
N VAL A 628 14.29 -22.63 -11.50
CA VAL A 628 15.57 -22.06 -11.92
C VAL A 628 16.64 -23.16 -12.00
N GLU A 629 16.77 -24.00 -10.98
CA GLU A 629 17.71 -25.13 -10.96
C GLU A 629 17.46 -26.12 -12.12
N LEU A 630 16.21 -26.33 -12.52
CA LEU A 630 15.84 -27.21 -13.64
C LEU A 630 16.39 -26.76 -15.01
N THR A 631 16.70 -25.46 -15.18
CA THR A 631 17.23 -24.97 -16.46
C THR A 631 18.62 -25.52 -16.79
N GLU A 632 19.41 -25.92 -15.79
CA GLU A 632 20.77 -26.46 -15.95
C GLU A 632 20.92 -27.90 -15.48
N SER A 633 20.11 -28.35 -14.49
CA SER A 633 20.19 -29.71 -13.98
C SER A 633 19.66 -30.75 -14.98
N GLU A 634 18.69 -30.38 -15.81
CA GLU A 634 18.12 -31.24 -16.86
C GLU A 634 18.88 -31.11 -18.19
N PRO A 635 19.17 -32.23 -18.91
CA PRO A 635 19.93 -32.21 -20.17
C PRO A 635 19.40 -31.29 -21.27
N ASN A 636 18.09 -30.99 -21.27
CA ASN A 636 17.42 -30.08 -22.20
C ASN A 636 16.69 -28.92 -21.49
N GLY A 637 17.09 -28.60 -20.26
CA GLY A 637 16.40 -27.62 -19.42
C GLY A 637 14.89 -27.89 -19.32
N TRP A 638 14.09 -26.83 -19.45
CA TRP A 638 12.63 -26.93 -19.36
C TRP A 638 11.97 -27.80 -20.44
N ARG A 639 12.60 -27.99 -21.62
CA ARG A 639 12.07 -28.94 -22.62
C ARG A 639 12.13 -30.37 -22.14
N GLY A 640 13.20 -30.73 -21.42
CA GLY A 640 13.35 -32.05 -20.81
C GLY A 640 12.32 -32.30 -19.70
N ALA A 641 11.85 -31.24 -19.04
CA ALA A 641 10.88 -31.28 -17.95
C ALA A 641 9.46 -30.88 -18.36
N ALA A 642 9.11 -30.85 -19.66
CA ALA A 642 7.83 -30.33 -20.14
C ALA A 642 6.61 -31.00 -19.50
N GLU A 643 6.66 -32.32 -19.29
CA GLU A 643 5.60 -33.07 -18.60
C GLU A 643 5.42 -32.62 -17.15
N ASN A 644 6.52 -32.35 -16.44
CA ASN A 644 6.49 -31.85 -15.06
C ASN A 644 5.94 -30.42 -15.01
N LEU A 645 6.33 -29.57 -15.97
CA LEU A 645 5.86 -28.18 -16.06
C LEU A 645 4.34 -28.10 -16.33
N ASN A 646 3.76 -29.08 -17.04
CA ASN A 646 2.31 -29.16 -17.24
C ASN A 646 1.52 -29.39 -15.94
N LEU A 647 2.17 -29.79 -14.84
CA LEU A 647 1.54 -29.83 -13.53
C LEU A 647 1.33 -28.41 -12.96
N LEU A 648 2.05 -27.40 -13.43
CA LEU A 648 2.05 -26.08 -12.83
C LEU A 648 0.94 -25.19 -13.38
N TRP A 649 0.78 -24.00 -12.80
CA TRP A 649 -0.24 -23.07 -13.25
C TRP A 649 0.26 -22.21 -14.41
N GLY A 650 -0.57 -22.14 -15.46
CA GLY A 650 -0.38 -21.35 -16.66
C GLY A 650 0.60 -22.00 -17.66
N PRO A 651 0.82 -21.35 -18.80
CA PRO A 651 1.68 -21.90 -19.85
C PRO A 651 3.16 -21.82 -19.44
N ALA A 652 3.92 -22.87 -19.75
CA ALA A 652 5.37 -22.81 -19.81
C ALA A 652 5.79 -22.43 -21.24
N ILE A 653 6.63 -21.42 -21.37
CA ILE A 653 7.04 -20.81 -22.63
C ILE A 653 8.55 -20.75 -22.64
N GLU A 654 9.13 -21.16 -23.76
CA GLU A 654 10.54 -20.97 -24.02
C GLU A 654 10.69 -20.15 -25.31
N VAL A 655 11.41 -19.05 -25.21
CA VAL A 655 11.85 -18.23 -26.34
C VAL A 655 13.31 -18.54 -26.59
N ALA A 656 13.61 -19.11 -27.77
CA ALA A 656 14.98 -19.35 -28.21
C ALA A 656 15.67 -18.05 -28.64
N CYS A 657 16.99 -17.97 -28.44
CA CYS A 657 17.81 -16.84 -28.90
C CYS A 657 17.81 -16.74 -30.44
N GLY A 658 17.70 -15.52 -30.98
CA GLY A 658 17.54 -15.26 -32.41
C GLY A 658 18.79 -15.31 -33.31
N ALA A 659 19.96 -15.73 -32.83
CA ALA A 659 21.19 -15.71 -33.63
C ALA A 659 21.58 -17.10 -34.17
N ARG A 660 21.54 -17.29 -35.50
CA ARG A 660 22.47 -18.19 -36.21
C ARG A 660 23.60 -17.33 -36.76
N PRO A 661 24.89 -17.57 -36.42
CA PRO A 661 25.98 -17.04 -37.20
C PRO A 661 26.03 -17.79 -38.52
N GLU A 662 25.86 -17.12 -39.67
CA GLU A 662 26.36 -17.66 -40.93
C GLU A 662 27.88 -17.52 -40.94
N VAL A 663 28.56 -18.66 -40.95
CA VAL A 663 30.00 -18.72 -41.18
C VAL A 663 30.26 -18.25 -42.61
N LEU A 664 30.96 -17.13 -42.77
CA LEU A 664 31.49 -16.73 -44.07
C LEU A 664 32.50 -17.81 -44.52
N PRO A 665 32.40 -18.35 -45.74
CA PRO A 665 33.36 -19.34 -46.22
C PRO A 665 34.73 -18.67 -46.39
N GLY A 666 35.64 -18.89 -45.45
CA GLY A 666 37.01 -18.37 -45.50
C GLY A 666 37.66 -18.07 -44.16
N SER A 667 36.92 -17.98 -43.05
CA SER A 667 37.53 -17.93 -41.72
C SER A 667 37.79 -19.35 -41.25
N VAL A 668 39.06 -19.74 -41.21
CA VAL A 668 39.49 -20.97 -40.55
C VAL A 668 39.11 -20.84 -39.08
N ASP A 669 38.09 -21.57 -38.66
CA ASP A 669 37.88 -21.88 -37.26
C ASP A 669 39.12 -22.66 -36.79
N GLN A 670 40.07 -21.97 -36.18
CA GLN A 670 40.77 -22.61 -35.09
C GLN A 670 39.68 -22.94 -34.07
N GLU A 671 39.40 -24.23 -33.90
CA GLU A 671 38.83 -24.79 -32.68
C GLU A 671 39.75 -24.43 -31.51
N GLY A 672 39.74 -23.16 -31.14
CA GLY A 672 40.36 -22.59 -29.97
C GLY A 672 39.22 -22.32 -29.00
N THR A 673 38.94 -23.32 -28.15
CA THR A 673 38.45 -23.14 -26.78
C THR A 673 37.87 -21.75 -26.48
N VAL A 674 36.62 -21.48 -26.90
CA VAL A 674 35.84 -20.41 -26.29
C VAL A 674 35.62 -20.86 -24.85
N GLY A 675 36.39 -20.30 -23.92
CA GLY A 675 36.36 -20.69 -22.51
C GLY A 675 34.94 -20.66 -21.95
N LYS A 676 34.65 -21.61 -21.06
CA LYS A 676 33.52 -21.57 -20.10
C LYS A 676 33.58 -20.27 -19.30
N GLY A 677 33.13 -19.15 -19.87
CA GLY A 677 33.05 -17.86 -19.18
C GLY A 677 31.78 -17.76 -18.33
N ASP A 678 31.88 -17.10 -17.18
CA ASP A 678 30.76 -16.86 -16.25
C ASP A 678 29.65 -16.02 -16.93
N LYS A 679 28.40 -16.47 -16.86
CA LYS A 679 27.23 -15.86 -17.51
C LYS A 679 26.17 -15.50 -16.47
N VAL A 680 25.35 -14.46 -16.69
CA VAL A 680 24.31 -14.04 -15.73
C VAL A 680 22.93 -14.50 -16.17
N VAL A 681 22.12 -14.95 -15.21
CA VAL A 681 20.68 -15.21 -15.41
C VAL A 681 19.88 -14.24 -14.56
N VAL A 682 18.91 -13.57 -15.16
CA VAL A 682 18.00 -12.70 -14.41
C VAL A 682 16.71 -13.48 -14.13
N VAL A 683 16.42 -13.71 -12.85
CA VAL A 683 15.20 -14.40 -12.41
C VAL A 683 14.19 -13.34 -11.99
N CYS A 684 13.10 -13.29 -12.73
CA CYS A 684 12.06 -12.29 -12.62
C CYS A 684 10.81 -12.91 -11.98
N PHE A 685 10.34 -12.33 -10.88
CA PHE A 685 9.13 -12.73 -10.16
C PHE A 685 8.02 -11.72 -10.39
N VAL A 686 7.00 -12.12 -11.16
CA VAL A 686 5.81 -11.32 -11.42
C VAL A 686 4.83 -11.50 -10.25
N GLY A 687 4.67 -10.48 -9.41
CA GLY A 687 3.75 -10.51 -8.27
C GLY A 687 4.41 -10.79 -6.90
N GLY A 688 5.74 -10.80 -6.78
CA GLY A 688 6.42 -10.93 -5.48
C GLY A 688 7.54 -11.96 -5.43
N VAL A 689 8.64 -11.60 -4.79
CA VAL A 689 9.68 -12.53 -4.30
C VAL A 689 9.83 -12.36 -2.79
N THR A 690 10.16 -13.45 -2.11
CA THR A 690 10.43 -13.47 -0.67
C THR A 690 11.93 -13.49 -0.39
N TYR A 691 12.36 -13.03 0.79
CA TYR A 691 13.77 -13.11 1.19
C TYR A 691 14.27 -14.56 1.32
N GLY A 692 13.40 -15.51 1.68
CA GLY A 692 13.73 -16.94 1.63
C GLY A 692 14.04 -17.45 0.23
N GLU A 693 13.31 -17.02 -0.80
CA GLU A 693 13.62 -17.31 -2.20
C GLU A 693 14.91 -16.64 -2.67
N ILE A 694 15.16 -15.39 -2.26
CA ILE A 694 16.42 -14.68 -2.56
C ILE A 694 17.62 -15.43 -1.94
N ALA A 695 17.54 -15.80 -0.66
CA ALA A 695 18.58 -16.56 0.02
C ALA A 695 18.81 -17.93 -0.65
N ALA A 696 17.74 -18.61 -1.06
CA ALA A 696 17.84 -19.87 -1.80
C ALA A 696 18.47 -19.70 -3.19
N LEU A 697 18.21 -18.60 -3.92
CA LEU A 697 18.87 -18.27 -5.19
C LEU A 697 20.37 -17.97 -4.99
N ARG A 698 20.71 -17.18 -3.97
CA ARG A 698 22.12 -16.91 -3.60
C ARG A 698 22.85 -18.21 -3.25
N ARG A 699 22.20 -19.10 -2.50
CA ARG A 699 22.73 -20.43 -2.20
C ARG A 699 22.92 -21.26 -3.46
N LEU A 700 21.94 -21.28 -4.36
CA LEU A 700 22.04 -22.00 -5.64
C LEU A 700 23.23 -21.49 -6.48
N SER A 701 23.49 -20.18 -6.48
CA SER A 701 24.66 -19.57 -7.14
C SER A 701 26.00 -19.91 -6.47
N ALA A 702 26.00 -20.35 -5.21
CA ALA A 702 27.22 -20.64 -4.44
C ALA A 702 27.59 -22.14 -4.40
N VAL A 703 26.71 -23.05 -4.87
CA VAL A 703 26.88 -24.50 -4.74
C VAL A 703 27.53 -25.12 -5.99
N GLU A 704 28.61 -25.89 -5.80
CA GLU A 704 29.17 -26.80 -6.81
C GLU A 704 28.56 -28.20 -6.66
N ARG A 705 28.00 -28.80 -7.73
CA ARG A 705 27.49 -30.20 -7.70
C ARG A 705 27.98 -31.01 -8.89
N LYS A 706 28.52 -32.21 -8.63
CA LYS A 706 28.84 -33.25 -9.63
C LYS A 706 29.69 -32.76 -10.82
N GLY A 707 30.73 -31.95 -10.57
CA GLY A 707 31.64 -31.46 -11.62
C GLY A 707 31.02 -30.47 -12.61
N ARG A 708 29.77 -30.03 -12.37
CA ARG A 708 29.11 -28.92 -13.07
C ARG A 708 28.92 -27.80 -12.07
N ARG A 709 29.52 -26.65 -12.32
CA ARG A 709 29.30 -25.48 -11.48
C ARG A 709 28.06 -24.75 -11.97
N PHE A 710 27.12 -24.44 -11.08
CA PHE A 710 26.10 -23.45 -11.36
C PHE A 710 26.73 -22.06 -11.13
N LEU A 711 27.63 -21.67 -12.04
CA LEU A 711 28.48 -20.47 -11.95
C LEU A 711 27.75 -19.18 -12.37
N ARG A 712 26.43 -19.23 -12.51
CA ARG A 712 25.69 -18.08 -13.00
C ARG A 712 25.21 -17.26 -11.81
N PRO A 713 25.79 -16.08 -11.55
CA PRO A 713 25.17 -15.18 -10.60
C PRO A 713 23.81 -14.72 -11.10
N PHE A 714 22.93 -14.41 -10.15
CA PHE A 714 21.54 -14.04 -10.42
C PHE A 714 21.27 -12.57 -10.12
N VAL A 715 20.28 -12.02 -10.81
CA VAL A 715 19.60 -10.80 -10.37
C VAL A 715 18.12 -11.13 -10.19
N ALA A 716 17.60 -10.96 -8.97
CA ALA A 716 16.19 -11.10 -8.68
C ALA A 716 15.45 -9.82 -9.07
N ALA A 717 14.50 -9.88 -10.00
CA ALA A 717 13.66 -8.75 -10.40
C ALA A 717 12.21 -8.96 -9.96
N ALA A 718 11.67 -8.14 -9.05
CA ALA A 718 10.31 -8.36 -8.54
C ALA A 718 9.50 -7.08 -8.30
N SER A 719 8.17 -7.20 -8.42
CA SER A 719 7.22 -6.32 -7.73
C SER A 719 7.15 -6.73 -6.26
N ARG A 720 7.18 -5.83 -5.25
CA ARG A 720 7.23 -6.23 -3.83
C ARG A 720 6.11 -7.19 -3.44
N ALA A 721 6.44 -8.23 -2.66
CA ALA A 721 5.47 -9.19 -2.15
C ALA A 721 4.58 -8.54 -1.09
N MET A 722 3.26 -8.76 -1.18
CA MET A 722 2.30 -8.40 -0.16
C MET A 722 1.67 -9.67 0.39
N MET A 723 1.94 -9.99 1.66
CA MET A 723 0.97 -10.72 2.46
C MET A 723 0.61 -9.89 3.70
N ALA A 724 -0.66 -9.47 3.73
CA ALA A 724 -1.42 -9.03 4.90
C ALA A 724 -1.21 -7.63 5.51
N ARG A 725 -1.10 -6.54 4.71
CA ARG A 725 -1.46 -5.18 5.21
C ARG A 725 -2.27 -4.37 4.20
N GLY A 726 -3.51 -4.79 3.97
CA GLY A 726 -4.49 -3.96 3.27
C GLY A 726 -4.95 -2.82 4.18
N PHE A 727 -4.64 -1.59 3.75
CA PHE A 727 -5.48 -0.39 3.89
C PHE A 727 -6.08 -0.05 5.27
N SER A 728 -5.42 0.86 5.98
CA SER A 728 -6.10 1.82 6.87
C SER A 728 -5.18 3.03 7.07
N SER A 729 -5.61 4.21 6.61
CA SER A 729 -5.11 5.49 7.12
C SER A 729 -5.49 5.56 8.60
N GLN A 730 -4.50 5.66 9.48
CA GLN A 730 -4.73 5.69 10.92
C GLN A 730 -4.98 7.13 11.37
N VAL A 731 -6.01 7.35 12.18
CA VAL A 731 -6.28 8.62 12.87
C VAL A 731 -5.85 8.51 14.34
N SER A 732 -5.07 9.50 14.78
CA SER A 732 -4.43 9.51 16.10
C SER A 732 -5.43 9.65 17.26
N LYS A 733 -6.37 10.59 17.20
CA LYS A 733 -7.33 10.85 18.29
C LYS A 733 -8.68 11.39 17.81
N VAL A 734 -9.76 10.78 18.32
CA VAL A 734 -11.16 11.21 18.13
C VAL A 734 -11.72 11.62 19.50
N CYS A 735 -12.33 12.80 19.57
CA CYS A 735 -13.01 13.30 20.77
C CYS A 735 -14.53 13.26 20.57
N LEU A 736 -15.27 12.66 21.51
CA LEU A 736 -16.73 12.59 21.51
C LEU A 736 -17.28 13.44 22.65
N LEU A 737 -17.93 14.55 22.30
CA LEU A 737 -18.56 15.49 23.24
C LEU A 737 -20.04 15.12 23.43
N GLY A 738 -20.45 14.89 24.68
CA GLY A 738 -21.75 14.35 25.02
C GLY A 738 -21.75 12.81 25.05
N ALA A 739 -20.62 12.21 25.45
CA ALA A 739 -20.39 10.78 25.41
C ALA A 739 -21.28 9.98 26.39
N SER A 740 -21.79 10.60 27.46
CA SER A 740 -22.72 9.94 28.38
C SER A 740 -24.17 9.96 27.89
N GLY A 741 -24.48 10.72 26.83
CA GLY A 741 -25.82 10.84 26.27
C GLY A 741 -26.31 9.58 25.54
N GLY A 742 -27.61 9.55 25.21
CA GLY A 742 -28.24 8.39 24.56
C GLY A 742 -27.69 8.06 23.17
N ILE A 743 -27.11 9.03 22.45
CA ILE A 743 -26.34 8.81 21.21
C ILE A 743 -24.86 8.54 21.53
N GLY A 744 -24.32 9.26 22.52
CA GLY A 744 -22.90 9.22 22.89
C GLY A 744 -22.41 7.83 23.28
N GLN A 745 -23.13 7.12 24.16
CA GLN A 745 -22.71 5.79 24.61
C GLN A 745 -22.65 4.75 23.47
N PRO A 746 -23.70 4.54 22.66
CA PRO A 746 -23.62 3.61 21.53
C PRO A 746 -22.63 4.06 20.45
N LEU A 747 -22.44 5.38 20.26
CA LEU A 747 -21.41 5.88 19.34
C LEU A 747 -19.99 5.60 19.87
N ALA A 748 -19.74 5.77 21.17
CA ALA A 748 -18.47 5.45 21.80
C ALA A 748 -18.11 3.97 21.62
N LEU A 749 -19.08 3.07 21.78
CA LEU A 749 -18.94 1.64 21.47
C LEU A 749 -18.52 1.42 20.01
N LEU A 750 -19.25 2.01 19.06
CA LEU A 750 -18.96 1.82 17.62
C LEU A 750 -17.61 2.43 17.20
N LEU A 751 -17.23 3.58 17.77
CA LEU A 751 -15.93 4.22 17.51
C LEU A 751 -14.78 3.42 18.13
N LYS A 752 -14.96 2.88 19.34
CA LYS A 752 -13.99 1.98 19.97
C LYS A 752 -13.72 0.76 19.09
N MET A 753 -14.71 0.24 18.38
CA MET A 753 -14.55 -0.88 17.44
C MET A 753 -13.86 -0.50 16.11
N ASN A 754 -13.62 0.78 15.82
CA ASN A 754 -13.00 1.20 14.56
C ASN A 754 -11.47 1.04 14.61
N PRO A 755 -10.85 0.21 13.73
CA PRO A 755 -9.42 -0.07 13.77
C PRO A 755 -8.53 1.13 13.39
N ALA A 756 -9.11 2.15 12.74
CA ALA A 756 -8.40 3.35 12.36
C ALA A 756 -8.22 4.34 13.52
N ILE A 757 -8.96 4.20 14.62
CA ILE A 757 -8.89 5.10 15.79
C ILE A 757 -7.87 4.56 16.81
N LYS A 758 -6.90 5.40 17.22
CA LYS A 758 -5.91 5.04 18.26
C LYS A 758 -6.28 5.52 19.66
N GLU A 759 -6.86 6.71 19.76
CA GLU A 759 -7.33 7.28 21.02
C GLU A 759 -8.76 7.80 20.87
N LEU A 760 -9.62 7.43 21.81
CA LEU A 760 -11.00 7.88 21.93
C LEU A 760 -11.15 8.64 23.25
N ALA A 761 -11.25 9.97 23.16
CA ALA A 761 -11.53 10.84 24.30
C ALA A 761 -13.04 11.01 24.44
N LEU A 762 -13.60 10.59 25.57
CA LEU A 762 -15.01 10.75 25.90
C LEU A 762 -15.17 11.93 26.85
N TYR A 763 -16.06 12.87 26.53
CA TYR A 763 -16.32 14.03 27.37
C TYR A 763 -17.80 14.23 27.65
N ASP A 764 -18.14 14.58 28.89
CA ASP A 764 -19.47 15.08 29.25
C ASP A 764 -19.41 16.05 30.45
N ILE A 765 -20.54 16.65 30.82
CA ILE A 765 -20.63 17.49 32.02
C ILE A 765 -20.63 16.63 33.30
N LYS A 766 -20.15 17.16 34.43
CA LYS A 766 -20.12 16.45 35.73
C LYS A 766 -21.51 15.97 36.19
N GLN A 767 -22.54 16.75 35.88
CA GLN A 767 -23.93 16.50 36.29
C GLN A 767 -24.69 15.61 35.29
N ALA A 768 -24.01 14.98 34.33
CA ALA A 768 -24.64 14.03 33.43
C ALA A 768 -25.23 12.85 34.23
N ALA A 769 -26.38 12.32 33.80
CA ALA A 769 -27.07 11.23 34.48
C ALA A 769 -26.19 9.98 34.65
N THR A 770 -25.29 9.75 33.69
CA THR A 770 -24.24 8.73 33.77
C THR A 770 -22.88 9.43 33.78
N PRO A 771 -22.02 9.20 34.81
CA PRO A 771 -20.69 9.78 34.83
C PRO A 771 -19.85 9.34 33.62
N CYS A 772 -19.25 10.29 32.90
CA CYS A 772 -18.50 10.00 31.67
C CYS A 772 -17.30 9.06 31.91
N LYS A 773 -16.62 9.20 33.06
CA LYS A 773 -15.54 8.29 33.47
C LYS A 773 -16.01 6.84 33.67
N GLY A 774 -17.28 6.64 34.09
CA GLY A 774 -17.89 5.31 34.17
C GLY A 774 -18.15 4.72 32.79
N VAL A 775 -18.67 5.53 31.85
CA VAL A 775 -18.84 5.12 30.44
C VAL A 775 -17.49 4.77 29.82
N ALA A 776 -16.46 5.59 30.03
CA ALA A 776 -15.13 5.32 29.51
C ALA A 776 -14.51 4.04 30.08
N ALA A 777 -14.70 3.77 31.38
CA ALA A 777 -14.26 2.52 31.99
C ALA A 777 -14.95 1.31 31.34
N ASP A 778 -16.27 1.36 31.17
CA ASP A 778 -17.04 0.28 30.53
C ASP A 778 -16.60 0.04 29.08
N ILE A 779 -16.51 1.11 28.27
CA ILE A 779 -16.04 1.05 26.87
C ILE A 779 -14.56 0.62 26.80
N SER A 780 -13.74 0.90 27.80
CA SER A 780 -12.33 0.49 27.81
C SER A 780 -12.13 -1.02 27.90
N HIS A 781 -13.15 -1.77 28.38
CA HIS A 781 -13.11 -3.24 28.45
C HIS A 781 -13.29 -3.92 27.09
N ILE A 782 -13.68 -3.17 26.05
CA ILE A 782 -13.86 -3.70 24.69
C ILE A 782 -12.48 -4.04 24.10
N ASP A 783 -12.36 -5.24 23.54
CA ASP A 783 -11.17 -5.92 23.03
C ASP A 783 -10.66 -5.36 21.69
N SER A 784 -10.56 -4.04 21.58
CA SER A 784 -10.03 -3.34 20.41
C SER A 784 -8.86 -2.40 20.75
N ASN A 785 -8.09 -2.00 19.74
CA ASN A 785 -6.82 -1.28 19.93
C ASN A 785 -6.94 0.19 20.41
N ALA A 786 -8.11 0.83 20.30
CA ALA A 786 -8.25 2.24 20.65
C ALA A 786 -8.17 2.45 22.18
N LYS A 787 -7.27 3.30 22.66
CA LYS A 787 -7.22 3.71 24.07
C LYS A 787 -8.40 4.64 24.37
N VAL A 788 -9.13 4.38 25.46
CA VAL A 788 -10.30 5.18 25.85
C VAL A 788 -9.98 5.96 27.11
N THR A 789 -10.26 7.26 27.10
CA THR A 789 -10.11 8.12 28.29
C THR A 789 -11.39 8.92 28.50
N GLY A 790 -11.90 8.94 29.74
CA GLY A 790 -13.10 9.70 30.11
C GLY A 790 -12.75 11.00 30.82
N TYR A 791 -13.42 12.08 30.42
CA TYR A 791 -13.25 13.44 30.92
C TYR A 791 -14.61 14.00 31.34
N ALA A 792 -14.66 14.76 32.43
CA ALA A 792 -15.89 15.36 32.93
C ALA A 792 -15.70 16.75 33.55
N GLY A 793 -16.54 17.69 33.14
CA GLY A 793 -16.54 19.06 33.67
C GLY A 793 -15.68 20.04 32.89
N GLU A 794 -15.96 21.34 33.06
CA GLU A 794 -15.31 22.42 32.29
C GLU A 794 -13.79 22.42 32.45
N GLU A 795 -13.26 21.98 33.59
CA GLU A 795 -11.80 21.95 33.79
C GLU A 795 -11.07 20.84 33.03
N GLU A 796 -11.78 19.80 32.57
CA GLU A 796 -11.17 18.66 31.84
C GLU A 796 -11.38 18.74 30.31
N ILE A 797 -12.21 19.67 29.81
CA ILE A 797 -12.54 19.76 28.37
C ILE A 797 -11.31 20.07 27.50
N ALA A 798 -10.39 20.89 28.00
CA ALA A 798 -9.17 21.25 27.30
C ALA A 798 -8.28 20.02 27.05
N GLU A 799 -8.19 19.11 28.02
CA GLU A 799 -7.44 17.85 27.90
C GLU A 799 -8.14 16.86 26.97
N ALA A 800 -9.48 16.79 27.03
CA ALA A 800 -10.26 15.95 26.15
C ALA A 800 -10.07 16.32 24.67
N LEU A 801 -9.99 17.63 24.39
CA LEU A 801 -9.86 18.18 23.04
C LEU A 801 -8.41 18.21 22.51
N ARG A 802 -7.40 18.19 23.39
CA ARG A 802 -5.99 18.28 22.99
C ARG A 802 -5.64 17.19 21.96
N ASP A 803 -5.02 17.61 20.86
CA ASP A 803 -4.58 16.78 19.74
C ASP A 803 -5.69 16.00 19.02
N ALA A 804 -6.96 16.29 19.29
CA ALA A 804 -8.07 15.68 18.58
C ALA A 804 -8.02 16.07 17.09
N LYS A 805 -8.04 15.07 16.20
CA LYS A 805 -8.19 15.28 14.75
C LYS A 805 -9.65 15.43 14.36
N LEU A 806 -10.52 14.71 15.06
CA LEU A 806 -11.95 14.74 14.88
C LEU A 806 -12.64 15.03 16.21
N VAL A 807 -13.61 15.94 16.20
CA VAL A 807 -14.48 16.21 17.35
C VAL A 807 -15.92 15.98 16.94
N ILE A 808 -16.61 15.05 17.60
CA ILE A 808 -18.01 14.71 17.32
C ILE A 808 -18.87 15.29 18.43
N MET A 809 -19.85 16.12 18.06
CA MET A 809 -20.75 16.78 19.00
C MET A 809 -22.11 16.09 19.01
N THR A 810 -22.35 15.25 20.01
CA THR A 810 -23.67 14.64 20.28
C THR A 810 -24.36 15.28 21.49
N ALA A 811 -23.71 16.22 22.17
CA ALA A 811 -24.21 16.88 23.35
C ALA A 811 -25.46 17.73 23.05
N GLY A 812 -26.53 17.47 23.79
CA GLY A 812 -27.81 18.16 23.63
C GLY A 812 -28.88 17.46 24.45
N VAL A 813 -30.02 18.12 24.62
CA VAL A 813 -31.17 17.57 25.33
C VAL A 813 -32.17 17.04 24.30
N PRO A 814 -32.74 15.83 24.47
CA PRO A 814 -33.84 15.39 23.64
C PRO A 814 -35.10 16.19 23.96
N ARG A 815 -36.00 16.30 22.97
CA ARG A 815 -37.32 16.93 23.19
C ARG A 815 -38.08 16.18 24.28
N LYS A 816 -38.52 16.89 25.33
CA LYS A 816 -39.36 16.35 26.41
C LYS A 816 -40.85 16.67 26.17
N PRO A 817 -41.79 15.87 26.71
CA PRO A 817 -43.21 16.22 26.71
C PRO A 817 -43.43 17.62 27.30
N GLY A 818 -44.20 18.47 26.60
CA GLY A 818 -44.46 19.86 27.02
C GLY A 818 -43.43 20.91 26.57
N MET A 819 -42.30 20.50 25.99
CA MET A 819 -41.26 21.41 25.49
C MET A 819 -41.56 21.89 24.06
N THR A 820 -41.51 23.21 23.83
CA THR A 820 -41.71 23.78 22.49
C THR A 820 -40.49 23.52 21.59
N ARG A 821 -40.65 23.70 20.27
CA ARG A 821 -39.52 23.61 19.33
C ARG A 821 -38.49 24.71 19.58
N ASP A 822 -38.95 25.88 20.02
CA ASP A 822 -38.11 27.04 20.27
C ASP A 822 -37.29 26.87 21.55
N ASP A 823 -37.89 26.35 22.62
CA ASP A 823 -37.16 26.03 23.85
C ASP A 823 -36.03 25.02 23.59
N LEU A 824 -36.31 24.00 22.76
CA LEU A 824 -35.34 22.97 22.42
C LEU A 824 -34.17 23.52 21.60
N PHE A 825 -34.50 24.37 20.62
CA PHE A 825 -33.52 25.09 19.83
C PHE A 825 -32.62 25.93 20.73
N ASP A 826 -33.17 26.78 21.60
CA ASP A 826 -32.39 27.69 22.45
C ASP A 826 -31.43 26.94 23.39
N ILE A 827 -31.84 25.80 23.94
CA ILE A 827 -30.97 24.98 24.80
C ILE A 827 -29.82 24.38 24.00
N ASN A 828 -30.10 23.69 22.89
CA ASN A 828 -29.06 23.04 22.10
C ASN A 828 -28.15 24.05 21.41
N ALA A 829 -28.67 25.21 21.02
CA ALA A 829 -27.91 26.33 20.47
C ALA A 829 -26.84 26.82 21.47
N LYS A 830 -27.20 27.02 22.74
CA LYS A 830 -26.23 27.41 23.79
C LYS A 830 -25.16 26.33 24.01
N ILE A 831 -25.54 25.05 24.02
CA ILE A 831 -24.61 23.94 24.20
C ILE A 831 -23.61 23.88 23.03
N VAL A 832 -24.09 23.90 21.79
CA VAL A 832 -23.22 23.83 20.60
C VAL A 832 -22.31 25.04 20.51
N MET A 833 -22.81 26.24 20.81
CA MET A 833 -22.00 27.47 20.86
C MET A 833 -20.88 27.35 21.92
N GLY A 834 -21.18 26.88 23.13
CA GLY A 834 -20.18 26.71 24.19
C GLY A 834 -19.12 25.66 23.86
N LEU A 835 -19.52 24.52 23.31
CA LEU A 835 -18.57 23.49 22.86
C LEU A 835 -17.75 23.94 21.66
N SER A 836 -18.35 24.68 20.73
CA SER A 836 -17.64 25.27 19.58
C SER A 836 -16.59 26.28 20.03
N LYS A 837 -16.90 27.10 21.04
CA LYS A 837 -15.92 28.00 21.67
C LYS A 837 -14.76 27.22 22.29
N SER A 838 -15.05 26.15 23.02
CA SER A 838 -14.01 25.29 23.61
C SER A 838 -13.14 24.61 22.55
N CYS A 839 -13.74 24.18 21.44
CA CYS A 839 -13.01 23.64 20.29
C CYS A 839 -12.15 24.71 19.62
N ALA A 840 -12.65 25.94 19.49
CA ALA A 840 -11.88 27.06 18.94
C ALA A 840 -10.61 27.35 19.78
N GLU A 841 -10.73 27.25 21.10
CA GLU A 841 -9.63 27.52 22.04
C GLU A 841 -8.63 26.36 22.14
N HIS A 842 -9.09 25.11 22.12
CA HIS A 842 -8.25 23.94 22.46
C HIS A 842 -7.98 22.96 21.31
N ALA A 843 -8.78 22.99 20.24
CA ALA A 843 -8.64 22.11 19.08
C ALA A 843 -9.01 22.81 17.74
N PRO A 844 -8.43 23.99 17.42
CA PRO A 844 -8.85 24.81 16.28
C PRO A 844 -8.62 24.14 14.90
N LYS A 845 -7.80 23.09 14.85
CA LYS A 845 -7.49 22.34 13.62
C LYS A 845 -8.30 21.04 13.49
N ALA A 846 -9.12 20.69 14.46
CA ALA A 846 -9.94 19.48 14.39
C ALA A 846 -11.09 19.67 13.39
N THR A 847 -11.50 18.60 12.72
CA THR A 847 -12.78 18.59 12.01
C THR A 847 -13.91 18.39 13.02
N LEU A 848 -14.83 19.34 13.08
CA LEU A 848 -16.01 19.32 13.92
C LEU A 848 -17.17 18.67 13.16
N CYS A 849 -17.66 17.54 13.70
CA CYS A 849 -18.82 16.80 13.22
C CYS A 849 -20.01 17.06 14.14
N VAL A 850 -20.92 17.94 13.73
CA VAL A 850 -22.11 18.32 14.51
C VAL A 850 -23.23 17.31 14.25
N VAL A 851 -23.64 16.62 15.32
CA VAL A 851 -24.81 15.71 15.35
C VAL A 851 -25.97 16.34 16.13
N SER A 852 -25.67 17.28 17.03
CA SER A 852 -26.65 17.95 17.88
C SER A 852 -27.71 18.70 17.08
N ASN A 853 -28.97 18.33 17.29
CA ASN A 853 -30.11 18.88 16.56
C ASN A 853 -30.60 20.23 17.11
N PRO A 854 -31.17 21.10 16.25
CA PRO A 854 -31.36 20.91 14.80
C PRO A 854 -30.09 21.23 13.99
N VAL A 855 -29.56 20.26 13.22
CA VAL A 855 -28.30 20.40 12.47
C VAL A 855 -28.32 21.59 11.49
N ASN A 856 -29.46 21.86 10.85
CA ASN A 856 -29.65 22.99 9.92
C ASN A 856 -29.29 24.34 10.55
N SER A 857 -29.48 24.51 11.86
CA SER A 857 -29.22 25.76 12.58
C SER A 857 -28.00 25.69 13.51
N THR A 858 -27.69 24.52 14.09
CA THR A 858 -26.54 24.35 15.00
C THR A 858 -25.20 24.41 14.26
N VAL A 859 -25.13 23.98 12.99
CA VAL A 859 -23.94 24.14 12.16
C VAL A 859 -23.65 25.61 11.85
N PRO A 860 -24.62 26.44 11.40
CA PRO A 860 -24.44 27.89 11.31
C PRO A 860 -24.01 28.55 12.63
N ILE A 861 -24.56 28.12 13.77
CA ILE A 861 -24.13 28.63 15.08
C ILE A 861 -22.66 28.32 15.36
N ALA A 862 -22.23 27.07 15.12
CA ALA A 862 -20.83 26.68 15.26
C ALA A 862 -19.93 27.48 14.32
N ALA A 863 -20.36 27.71 13.07
CA ALA A 863 -19.63 28.49 12.09
C ALA A 863 -19.43 29.95 12.55
N GLU A 864 -20.50 30.63 12.98
CA GLU A 864 -20.41 32.00 13.49
C GLU A 864 -19.58 32.09 14.77
N THR A 865 -19.66 31.09 15.65
CA THR A 865 -18.82 31.01 16.85
C THR A 865 -17.33 30.92 16.51
N LEU A 866 -16.98 30.04 15.57
CA LEU A 866 -15.61 29.87 15.10
C LEU A 866 -15.11 31.11 14.33
N LYS A 867 -16.00 31.80 13.59
CA LYS A 867 -15.68 33.06 12.90
C LYS A 867 -15.36 34.15 13.91
N LYS A 868 -16.16 34.30 14.97
CA LYS A 868 -15.90 35.25 16.07
C LYS A 868 -14.56 34.96 16.77
N ALA A 869 -14.18 33.69 16.87
CA ALA A 869 -12.89 33.27 17.44
C ALA A 869 -11.71 33.37 16.45
N GLY A 870 -11.94 33.70 15.18
CA GLY A 870 -10.90 33.85 14.15
C GLY A 870 -10.28 32.55 13.63
N VAL A 871 -10.91 31.40 13.88
CA VAL A 871 -10.36 30.05 13.53
C VAL A 871 -11.25 29.25 12.59
N PHE A 872 -12.27 29.89 12.00
CA PHE A 872 -13.21 29.21 11.11
C PHE A 872 -12.57 28.73 9.81
N ASP A 873 -12.62 27.42 9.55
CA ASP A 873 -12.38 26.81 8.24
C ASP A 873 -13.63 26.01 7.84
N TRP A 874 -14.24 26.39 6.71
CA TRP A 874 -15.44 25.71 6.19
C TRP A 874 -15.18 24.24 5.87
N ARG A 875 -13.93 23.85 5.59
CA ARG A 875 -13.54 22.46 5.31
C ARG A 875 -13.54 21.60 6.57
N ARG A 876 -13.52 22.20 7.76
CA ARG A 876 -13.39 21.51 9.05
C ARG A 876 -14.63 21.63 9.92
N LEU A 877 -15.76 22.08 9.37
CA LEU A 877 -17.05 22.08 10.06
C LEU A 877 -18.09 21.39 9.18
N VAL A 878 -18.63 20.28 9.66
CA VAL A 878 -19.62 19.48 8.95
C VAL A 878 -20.78 19.09 9.87
N GLY A 879 -22.00 19.16 9.35
CA GLY A 879 -23.17 18.52 9.95
C GLY A 879 -23.31 17.09 9.44
N VAL A 880 -23.52 16.14 10.35
CA VAL A 880 -23.62 14.72 10.00
C VAL A 880 -25.04 14.41 9.52
N THR A 881 -25.22 14.21 8.21
CA THR A 881 -26.53 13.89 7.59
C THR A 881 -26.67 12.44 7.15
N THR A 882 -25.65 11.61 7.43
CA THR A 882 -25.61 10.19 7.01
C THR A 882 -26.79 9.36 7.50
N LEU A 883 -27.47 9.78 8.56
CA LEU A 883 -28.69 9.12 9.05
C LEU A 883 -29.78 9.08 7.97
N ASP A 884 -29.88 10.13 7.17
CA ASP A 884 -30.92 10.22 6.14
C ASP A 884 -30.62 9.25 5.00
N SER A 885 -29.36 9.10 4.60
CA SER A 885 -28.93 8.06 3.66
C SER A 885 -29.17 6.64 4.21
N VAL A 886 -28.86 6.39 5.48
CA VAL A 886 -29.12 5.07 6.13
C VAL A 886 -30.61 4.73 6.07
N ARG A 887 -31.49 5.70 6.35
CA ARG A 887 -32.95 5.54 6.27
C ARG A 887 -33.43 5.37 4.84
N ALA A 888 -32.99 6.24 3.92
CA ALA A 888 -33.35 6.20 2.52
C ALA A 888 -32.97 4.85 1.89
N ASN A 889 -31.74 4.37 2.12
CA ASN A 889 -31.29 3.07 1.63
C ASN A 889 -32.18 1.94 2.17
N THR A 890 -32.50 1.95 3.47
CA THR A 890 -33.33 0.91 4.11
C THR A 890 -34.77 0.91 3.57
N PHE A 891 -35.39 2.08 3.45
CA PHE A 891 -36.78 2.17 3.01
C PHE A 891 -36.92 1.88 1.51
N PHE A 892 -35.98 2.39 0.71
CA PHE A 892 -35.92 2.09 -0.72
C PHE A 892 -35.64 0.61 -0.96
N SER A 893 -34.65 0.01 -0.28
CA SER A 893 -34.32 -1.41 -0.44
C SER A 893 -35.51 -2.32 -0.12
N ASN A 894 -36.26 -2.00 0.94
CA ASN A 894 -37.47 -2.72 1.30
C ASN A 894 -38.56 -2.58 0.23
N LYS A 895 -38.71 -1.40 -0.38
CA LYS A 895 -39.70 -1.16 -1.43
C LYS A 895 -39.38 -1.94 -2.70
N ILE A 896 -38.10 -2.03 -3.08
CA ILE A 896 -37.66 -2.75 -4.30
C ILE A 896 -37.29 -4.22 -4.05
N ASN A 897 -37.41 -4.68 -2.80
CA ASN A 897 -37.00 -6.01 -2.34
C ASN A 897 -35.57 -6.38 -2.75
N PHE A 898 -34.61 -5.51 -2.40
CA PHE A 898 -33.20 -5.66 -2.73
C PHE A 898 -32.32 -5.63 -1.47
N ALA A 899 -31.11 -6.16 -1.57
CA ALA A 899 -30.16 -6.21 -0.47
C ALA A 899 -29.71 -4.79 -0.07
N VAL A 900 -30.00 -4.35 1.16
CA VAL A 900 -29.76 -2.98 1.63
C VAL A 900 -28.30 -2.54 1.60
N ASP A 901 -27.37 -3.48 1.77
CA ASP A 901 -25.91 -3.26 1.70
C ASP A 901 -25.42 -2.96 0.28
N LYS A 902 -26.26 -3.19 -0.73
CA LYS A 902 -26.00 -2.89 -2.15
C LYS A 902 -26.82 -1.71 -2.66
N VAL A 903 -27.50 -0.97 -1.78
CA VAL A 903 -28.32 0.20 -2.12
C VAL A 903 -27.59 1.50 -1.78
N GLU A 904 -27.64 2.46 -2.69
CA GLU A 904 -27.23 3.85 -2.45
C GLU A 904 -28.30 4.80 -3.01
N VAL A 905 -29.00 5.51 -2.12
CA VAL A 905 -29.90 6.62 -2.46
C VAL A 905 -29.21 7.92 -2.05
N PRO A 906 -28.86 8.79 -3.01
CA PRO A 906 -28.38 10.13 -2.70
C PRO A 906 -29.40 10.90 -1.87
N VAL A 907 -28.96 11.58 -0.80
CA VAL A 907 -29.81 12.46 -0.01
C VAL A 907 -29.13 13.81 0.15
N ILE A 908 -29.79 14.86 -0.31
CA ILE A 908 -29.28 16.24 -0.36
C ILE A 908 -30.22 17.20 0.40
N GLY A 909 -29.86 18.49 0.50
CA GLY A 909 -30.69 19.51 1.15
C GLY A 909 -30.25 19.84 2.58
N GLY A 910 -31.04 19.43 3.58
CA GLY A 910 -30.77 19.60 5.01
C GLY A 910 -30.95 18.31 5.80
N HIS A 911 -31.11 18.42 7.13
CA HIS A 911 -31.28 17.31 8.07
C HIS A 911 -32.52 17.47 8.96
N ALA A 912 -33.51 18.27 8.55
CA ALA A 912 -34.71 18.50 9.36
C ALA A 912 -35.98 18.51 8.50
N GLY A 913 -36.87 17.53 8.74
CA GLY A 913 -38.19 17.47 8.13
C GLY A 913 -38.13 17.59 6.60
N GLU A 914 -38.89 18.53 6.06
CA GLU A 914 -39.02 18.76 4.61
C GLU A 914 -37.74 19.17 3.88
N THR A 915 -36.68 19.54 4.62
CA THR A 915 -35.36 19.83 4.05
C THR A 915 -34.58 18.56 3.65
N ILE A 916 -34.98 17.38 4.13
CA ILE A 916 -34.36 16.10 3.77
C ILE A 916 -34.87 15.67 2.38
N MET A 917 -33.98 15.64 1.38
CA MET A 917 -34.36 15.37 -0.01
C MET A 917 -33.64 14.14 -0.60
N PRO A 918 -34.27 12.96 -0.59
CA PRO A 918 -33.78 11.80 -1.33
C PRO A 918 -33.94 12.01 -2.86
N VAL A 919 -32.89 11.68 -3.62
CA VAL A 919 -32.86 11.79 -5.10
C VAL A 919 -32.99 10.38 -5.70
N PHE A 920 -34.23 9.91 -5.86
CA PHE A 920 -34.50 8.56 -6.34
C PHE A 920 -34.10 8.35 -7.81
N SER A 921 -34.04 9.42 -8.61
CA SER A 921 -33.57 9.34 -10.01
C SER A 921 -32.12 8.85 -10.13
N HIS A 922 -31.33 9.00 -9.07
CA HIS A 922 -29.92 8.60 -8.98
C HIS A 922 -29.70 7.44 -7.99
N ALA A 923 -30.76 6.75 -7.58
CA ALA A 923 -30.64 5.59 -6.69
C ALA A 923 -29.97 4.40 -7.40
N PHE A 924 -29.14 3.66 -6.66
CA PHE A 924 -28.58 2.39 -7.09
C PHE A 924 -29.16 1.24 -6.23
N PRO A 925 -29.56 0.09 -6.83
CA PRO A 925 -29.70 -0.11 -8.27
C PRO A 925 -30.80 0.80 -8.85
N PRO A 926 -30.68 1.17 -10.14
CA PRO A 926 -31.69 2.02 -10.78
C PRO A 926 -33.02 1.27 -10.83
N HIS A 927 -34.08 1.92 -10.35
CA HIS A 927 -35.43 1.35 -10.33
C HIS A 927 -36.48 2.40 -10.68
N LYS A 928 -37.42 2.05 -11.55
CA LYS A 928 -38.54 2.93 -11.89
C LYS A 928 -39.64 2.79 -10.85
N LEU A 929 -39.76 3.79 -9.98
CA LEU A 929 -40.86 3.91 -9.04
C LEU A 929 -41.99 4.74 -9.66
N ASP A 930 -43.25 4.38 -9.36
CA ASP A 930 -44.39 5.21 -9.71
C ASP A 930 -44.43 6.48 -8.83
N ALA A 931 -45.09 7.54 -9.31
CA ALA A 931 -45.12 8.84 -8.63
C ALA A 931 -45.73 8.78 -7.22
N ALA A 932 -46.70 7.90 -6.97
CA ALA A 932 -47.31 7.77 -5.65
C ALA A 932 -46.34 7.09 -4.67
N THR A 933 -45.62 6.06 -5.12
CA THR A 933 -44.55 5.42 -4.34
C THR A 933 -43.40 6.39 -4.03
N VAL A 934 -42.97 7.20 -5.00
CA VAL A 934 -41.92 8.22 -4.80
C VAL A 934 -42.33 9.18 -3.68
N LYS A 935 -43.54 9.74 -3.78
CA LYS A 935 -44.08 10.66 -2.78
C LYS A 935 -44.18 10.02 -1.39
N GLN A 936 -44.67 8.78 -1.31
CA GLN A 936 -44.79 8.05 -0.05
C GLN A 936 -43.43 7.79 0.61
N LEU A 937 -42.41 7.40 -0.17
CA LEU A 937 -41.06 7.19 0.35
C LEU A 937 -40.41 8.50 0.79
N ASP A 938 -40.55 9.57 0.01
CA ASP A 938 -40.04 10.90 0.36
C ASP A 938 -40.61 11.39 1.70
N GLU A 939 -41.94 11.40 1.85
CA GLU A 939 -42.63 11.80 3.09
C GLU A 939 -42.23 10.92 4.29
N ARG A 940 -42.06 9.61 4.08
CA ARG A 940 -41.64 8.71 5.16
C ARG A 940 -40.20 8.96 5.59
N ILE A 941 -39.27 9.22 4.66
CA ILE A 941 -37.87 9.51 4.98
C ILE A 941 -37.77 10.79 5.82
N GLN A 942 -38.50 11.85 5.44
CA GLN A 942 -38.56 13.11 6.18
C GLN A 942 -39.11 12.94 7.60
N ASN A 943 -40.11 12.06 7.77
CA ASN A 943 -40.82 11.85 9.04
C ASN A 943 -40.32 10.65 9.86
N ALA A 944 -39.26 9.98 9.43
CA ALA A 944 -38.74 8.77 10.08
C ALA A 944 -38.30 8.98 11.53
N GLY A 945 -37.89 10.21 11.89
CA GLY A 945 -37.59 10.58 13.27
C GLY A 945 -38.85 10.61 14.15
N THR A 946 -39.94 11.15 13.61
CA THR A 946 -41.25 11.23 14.27
C THR A 946 -41.82 9.83 14.51
N GLU A 947 -41.73 8.94 13.50
CA GLU A 947 -42.14 7.52 13.60
C GLU A 947 -41.51 6.84 14.83
N VAL A 948 -40.20 7.08 15.08
CA VAL A 948 -39.51 6.49 16.24
C VAL A 948 -39.93 7.12 17.57
N VAL A 949 -40.13 8.44 17.61
CA VAL A 949 -40.57 9.13 18.84
C VAL A 949 -41.97 8.66 19.25
N GLU A 950 -42.88 8.52 18.30
CA GLU A 950 -44.23 7.99 18.50
C GLU A 950 -44.19 6.52 18.93
N ALA A 951 -43.38 5.69 18.27
CA ALA A 951 -43.19 4.29 18.64
C ALA A 951 -42.59 4.12 20.05
N LYS A 952 -41.76 5.07 20.49
CA LYS A 952 -41.23 5.16 21.86
C LYS A 952 -42.18 5.84 22.85
N GLN A 953 -43.41 6.18 22.43
CA GLN A 953 -44.41 6.88 23.26
C GLN A 953 -43.88 8.19 23.88
N GLY A 954 -43.01 8.89 23.15
CA GLY A 954 -42.37 10.12 23.62
C GLY A 954 -41.26 9.91 24.66
N ALA A 955 -40.92 8.68 25.04
CA ALA A 955 -39.89 8.38 26.05
C ALA A 955 -38.45 8.60 25.55
N GLY A 956 -38.24 8.83 24.26
CA GLY A 956 -36.92 9.14 23.71
C GLY A 956 -36.90 9.29 22.19
N SER A 957 -35.77 9.76 21.66
CA SER A 957 -35.54 9.95 20.22
C SER A 957 -34.85 8.74 19.56
N ALA A 958 -34.64 8.80 18.25
CA ALA A 958 -33.92 7.80 17.46
C ALA A 958 -32.40 7.83 17.72
N THR A 959 -31.99 7.37 18.90
CA THR A 959 -30.58 7.46 19.34
C THR A 959 -29.66 6.41 18.71
N LEU A 960 -30.12 5.16 18.60
CA LEU A 960 -29.29 4.04 18.12
C LEU A 960 -28.93 4.16 16.63
N SER A 961 -29.91 4.48 15.78
CA SER A 961 -29.68 4.65 14.34
C SER A 961 -28.83 5.88 14.03
N MET A 962 -28.96 6.96 14.82
CA MET A 962 -28.08 8.13 14.70
C MET A 962 -26.64 7.79 15.12
N ALA A 963 -26.44 7.06 16.21
CA ALA A 963 -25.12 6.60 16.61
C ALA A 963 -24.45 5.73 15.54
N TYR A 964 -25.19 4.79 14.95
CA TYR A 964 -24.73 4.01 13.80
C TYR A 964 -24.35 4.89 12.61
N ALA A 965 -25.22 5.82 12.23
CA ALA A 965 -24.97 6.70 11.10
C ALA A 965 -23.75 7.61 11.31
N ALA A 966 -23.57 8.14 12.52
CA ALA A 966 -22.39 8.92 12.87
C ALA A 966 -21.11 8.07 12.84
N ALA A 967 -21.15 6.81 13.30
CA ALA A 967 -20.01 5.90 13.20
C ALA A 967 -19.66 5.57 11.74
N VAL A 968 -20.65 5.32 10.88
CA VAL A 968 -20.45 5.12 9.43
C VAL A 968 -19.85 6.36 8.78
N PHE A 969 -20.32 7.55 9.15
CA PHE A 969 -19.76 8.80 8.66
C PHE A 969 -18.28 8.94 9.06
N VAL A 970 -17.97 8.72 10.35
CA VAL A 970 -16.59 8.77 10.86
C VAL A 970 -15.69 7.77 10.16
N ASP A 971 -16.15 6.54 9.96
CA ASP A 971 -15.39 5.51 9.25
C ASP A 971 -15.04 5.94 7.81
N LYS A 972 -16.02 6.52 7.09
CA LYS A 972 -15.80 7.04 5.72
C LYS A 972 -14.78 8.17 5.70
N ILE A 973 -14.90 9.16 6.58
CA ILE A 973 -14.02 10.35 6.54
C ILE A 973 -12.59 10.03 7.00
N VAL A 974 -12.42 9.13 7.97
CA VAL A 974 -11.11 8.64 8.43
C VAL A 974 -10.36 7.89 7.32
N GLN A 975 -11.11 7.24 6.44
CA GLN A 975 -10.58 6.54 5.26
C GLN A 975 -10.49 7.45 4.01
N GLY A 976 -10.76 8.76 4.13
CA GLY A 976 -10.76 9.69 2.98
C GLY A 976 -11.82 9.37 1.92
N GLN A 977 -12.91 8.69 2.28
CA GLN A 977 -14.01 8.34 1.37
C GLN A 977 -15.01 9.49 1.22
N SER A 978 -15.91 9.39 0.23
CA SER A 978 -16.98 10.35 0.06
C SER A 978 -18.16 10.05 1.00
N ALA A 979 -18.74 11.08 1.60
CA ALA A 979 -19.94 11.00 2.41
C ALA A 979 -20.82 12.24 2.23
N TYR A 980 -22.14 12.09 2.39
CA TYR A 980 -23.05 13.23 2.42
C TYR A 980 -22.93 13.95 3.77
N ALA A 981 -22.75 15.27 3.72
CA ALA A 981 -22.59 16.12 4.89
C ALA A 981 -23.18 17.50 4.63
N PHE A 982 -23.69 18.14 5.69
CA PHE A 982 -24.16 19.53 5.67
C PHE A 982 -22.97 20.46 5.84
N VAL A 983 -22.68 21.27 4.82
CA VAL A 983 -21.45 22.07 4.75
C VAL A 983 -21.74 23.51 4.39
N LYS A 984 -20.87 24.42 4.82
CA LYS A 984 -20.93 25.84 4.46
C LYS A 984 -20.27 26.09 3.10
N LYS A 985 -20.93 25.74 2.01
CA LYS A 985 -20.46 26.03 0.65
C LYS A 985 -21.67 26.26 -0.28
N PRO A 986 -21.62 27.25 -1.20
CA PRO A 986 -22.70 27.50 -2.13
C PRO A 986 -22.96 26.29 -3.03
N VAL A 987 -24.04 25.57 -2.75
CA VAL A 987 -24.61 24.49 -3.56
C VAL A 987 -26.11 24.76 -3.66
N GLY A 988 -26.65 24.84 -4.88
CA GLY A 988 -28.07 25.22 -5.07
C GLY A 988 -28.40 26.66 -4.67
N GLY A 989 -27.43 27.58 -4.64
CA GLY A 989 -27.69 28.99 -4.30
C GLY A 989 -27.79 29.32 -2.80
N LEU A 990 -27.76 28.32 -1.90
CA LEU A 990 -27.74 28.52 -0.45
C LEU A 990 -26.33 28.45 0.14
N GLU A 991 -26.09 29.20 1.22
CA GLU A 991 -24.77 29.27 1.89
C GLU A 991 -24.40 27.97 2.63
N TYR A 992 -25.40 27.22 3.09
CA TYR A 992 -25.24 25.89 3.71
C TYR A 992 -26.14 24.87 3.01
N PHE A 993 -25.59 23.70 2.73
CA PHE A 993 -26.33 22.65 2.03
C PHE A 993 -25.73 21.26 2.29
N ALA A 994 -26.57 20.23 2.32
CA ALA A 994 -26.15 18.83 2.40
C ALA A 994 -25.84 18.30 1.01
N ALA A 995 -24.58 17.97 0.78
CA ALA A 995 -24.08 17.49 -0.51
C ALA A 995 -23.06 16.38 -0.32
N LYS A 996 -22.78 15.64 -1.40
CA LYS A 996 -21.74 14.61 -1.41
C LYS A 996 -20.38 15.29 -1.29
N CYS A 997 -19.66 15.00 -0.22
CA CYS A 997 -18.37 15.59 0.10
C CYS A 997 -17.29 14.51 0.00
N LYS A 998 -16.19 14.81 -0.68
CA LYS A 998 -14.97 14.00 -0.65
C LYS A 998 -14.08 14.52 0.47
N PHE A 999 -13.67 13.64 1.37
CA PHE A 999 -12.82 13.96 2.50
C PHE A 999 -11.34 13.69 2.18
N GLY A 1000 -10.47 14.56 2.71
CA GLY A 1000 -9.02 14.44 2.63
C GLY A 1000 -8.43 13.61 3.76
N ASN A 1001 -7.11 13.48 3.78
CA ASN A 1001 -6.37 12.64 4.73
C ASN A 1001 -6.37 13.22 6.16
N GLU A 1002 -6.68 14.51 6.32
CA GLU A 1002 -6.78 15.20 7.62
C GLU A 1002 -8.26 15.32 8.07
N CYS A 1003 -9.13 14.44 7.56
CA CYS A 1003 -10.57 14.40 7.78
C CYS A 1003 -11.30 15.71 7.41
N GLU A 1004 -10.70 16.55 6.58
CA GLU A 1004 -11.24 17.81 6.08
C GLU A 1004 -12.07 17.57 4.80
N VAL A 1005 -13.04 18.44 4.52
CA VAL A 1005 -13.75 18.43 3.25
C VAL A 1005 -12.82 18.95 2.16
N ALA A 1006 -12.25 18.05 1.37
CA ALA A 1006 -11.40 18.37 0.23
C ALA A 1006 -12.23 18.91 -0.94
N LYS A 1007 -13.39 18.29 -1.21
CA LYS A 1007 -14.29 18.71 -2.29
C LYS A 1007 -15.74 18.51 -1.89
N VAL A 1008 -16.59 19.44 -2.34
CA VAL A 1008 -18.05 19.29 -2.33
C VAL A 1008 -18.46 19.10 -3.79
N GLU A 1009 -19.16 18.00 -4.06
CA GLU A 1009 -19.68 17.70 -5.40
C GLU A 1009 -20.91 18.57 -5.70
N GLY A 1010 -21.15 18.82 -6.99
CA GLY A 1010 -22.32 19.57 -7.44
C GLY A 1010 -23.62 18.78 -7.26
N LEU A 1011 -24.75 19.43 -7.53
CA LEU A 1011 -26.04 18.75 -7.55
C LEU A 1011 -26.08 17.71 -8.69
N PRO A 1012 -26.66 16.52 -8.46
CA PRO A 1012 -26.94 15.58 -9.53
C PRO A 1012 -28.00 16.14 -10.48
N GLU A 1013 -28.17 15.53 -11.66
CA GLU A 1013 -29.27 15.89 -12.55
C GLU A 1013 -30.61 15.55 -11.86
N LEU A 1014 -31.55 16.49 -11.85
CA LEU A 1014 -32.83 16.32 -11.16
C LEU A 1014 -33.96 16.16 -12.16
N ASN A 1015 -34.90 15.25 -11.88
CA ASN A 1015 -36.17 15.18 -12.62
C ASN A 1015 -37.12 16.31 -12.18
N GLU A 1016 -38.27 16.45 -12.85
CA GLU A 1016 -39.21 17.56 -12.57
C GLU A 1016 -39.76 17.55 -11.13
N TYR A 1017 -40.07 16.38 -10.58
CA TYR A 1017 -40.52 16.26 -9.17
C TYR A 1017 -39.41 16.67 -8.20
N GLU A 1018 -38.17 16.26 -8.46
CA GLU A 1018 -37.01 16.60 -7.64
C GLU A 1018 -36.68 18.10 -7.73
N LYS A 1019 -36.84 18.74 -8.90
CA LYS A 1019 -36.67 20.20 -9.05
C LYS A 1019 -37.70 20.97 -8.23
N GLU A 1020 -38.97 20.55 -8.24
CA GLU A 1020 -40.03 21.16 -7.42
C GLU A 1020 -39.73 20.97 -5.92
N ARG A 1021 -39.29 19.76 -5.52
CA ARG A 1021 -38.88 19.48 -4.13
C ARG A 1021 -37.70 20.36 -3.70
N LEU A 1022 -36.72 20.57 -4.56
CA LEU A 1022 -35.55 21.40 -4.27
C LEU A 1022 -35.96 22.85 -3.92
N GLN A 1023 -36.93 23.44 -4.62
CA GLN A 1023 -37.42 24.80 -4.32
C GLN A 1023 -38.03 24.92 -2.92
N ALA A 1024 -38.81 23.92 -2.51
CA ALA A 1024 -39.39 23.86 -1.17
C ALA A 1024 -38.31 23.66 -0.09
N VAL A 1025 -37.32 22.79 -0.37
CA VAL A 1025 -36.16 22.57 0.51
C VAL A 1025 -35.38 23.87 0.69
N GLU A 1026 -35.09 24.59 -0.40
CA GLU A 1026 -34.31 25.82 -0.37
C GLU A 1026 -34.97 26.90 0.51
N THR A 1027 -36.27 27.10 0.34
CA THR A 1027 -37.05 28.09 1.12
C THR A 1027 -36.98 27.79 2.62
N LYS A 1028 -37.28 26.55 3.02
CA LYS A 1028 -37.30 26.18 4.44
C LYS A 1028 -35.90 26.17 5.06
N LEU A 1029 -34.91 25.70 4.30
CA LEU A 1029 -33.54 25.62 4.76
C LEU A 1029 -32.92 27.00 5.00
N GLU A 1030 -33.25 27.99 4.17
CA GLU A 1030 -32.83 29.39 4.37
C GLU A 1030 -33.33 29.96 5.70
N GLU A 1031 -34.59 29.71 6.08
CA GLU A 1031 -35.14 30.12 7.38
C GLU A 1031 -34.36 29.49 8.55
N ASP A 1032 -34.08 28.19 8.47
CA ASP A 1032 -33.37 27.46 9.52
C ASP A 1032 -31.91 27.92 9.66
N ILE A 1033 -31.25 28.23 8.55
CA ILE A 1033 -29.89 28.79 8.52
C ILE A 1033 -29.89 30.18 9.18
N GLN A 1034 -30.80 31.06 8.73
CA GLN A 1034 -30.89 32.43 9.21
C GLN A 1034 -31.17 32.47 10.72
N ARG A 1035 -32.05 31.59 11.21
CA ARG A 1035 -32.31 31.42 12.64
C ARG A 1035 -31.05 31.10 13.45
N GLY A 1036 -30.18 30.22 12.93
CA GLY A 1036 -28.89 29.90 13.56
C GLY A 1036 -27.93 31.09 13.56
N VAL A 1037 -27.82 31.78 12.43
CA VAL A 1037 -26.97 32.98 12.28
C VAL A 1037 -27.43 34.09 13.23
N ASP A 1038 -28.73 34.36 13.32
CA ASP A 1038 -29.27 35.41 14.18
C ASP A 1038 -29.07 35.10 15.67
N PHE A 1039 -29.24 33.84 16.06
CA PHE A 1039 -28.94 33.40 17.42
C PHE A 1039 -27.47 33.67 17.78
N ALA A 1040 -26.54 33.26 16.90
CA ALA A 1040 -25.11 33.45 17.11
C ALA A 1040 -24.67 34.91 16.99
N LYS A 1041 -25.43 35.80 16.35
CA LYS A 1041 -25.16 37.25 16.37
C LYS A 1041 -25.63 37.90 17.68
N LYS A 1042 -26.77 37.45 18.21
CA LYS A 1042 -27.39 37.96 19.44
C LYS A 1042 -26.61 37.59 20.71
N HIS A 1043 -25.95 36.43 20.70
CA HIS A 1043 -25.13 35.90 21.80
C HIS A 1043 -23.66 35.90 21.42
#